data_AF-A0A9P8DQP7-F1
#
_entry.id   AF-A0A9P8DQP7-F1
#
_cell.length_a   1.000
_cell.length_b   1.000
_cell.length_c   1.000
_cell.angle_alpha   90.00
_cell.angle_beta   90.00
_cell.angle_gamma   90.00
#
_symmetry.space_group_name_H-M   'P 1'
#
loop_
_entity.id
_entity.type
_entity.pdbx_description
1 polymer ?
#
loop_
_entity_poly.entity_id
_entity_poly.type
_entity_poly.pdbx_seq_one_letter_code
_entity_poly.pdbx_strand_id
1 'polypeptide(L)'
;MAVTEVGCMGVKPNMNIMDHTTPEGKILTDAWKTVTSKPGGPQRVYWGLESVDASKVWGFFDFDSVEQHRRFAEEYGADAVKDIPNICTYGEFTKHIKMVPSSDVLGSPLTEIILAYFPQNISHEKKETLSSKIQEILREAFPADARVAHAWGVENDFPARSEDGKLRSVLMGFVGLSHSEAWGDHRQTDGWKETLSSIEGLEGSKTPPESFITTIRTQPSLHMYHGMAEKATSPSGVLDQEYDAPREPSLFDQKRRDRLDPNRPACFPSRSSELGFVFAIVGSIMVSEYFVSGFPIVLSALPDPSNEARTWPAAVVNLTAAVLILPFARISEIQGGRLIFLGGHAWLIVWSIIPCFSQNPTMLIACRAMQSLGPSAFLSSSVVIMSRIYCPGPRNTLIFSILGASSCVGFYSGIFFGALSAQVLGWKWHFFIGAFFCAGLFIAGFLTIPKSNGDPRPDLEMDWLGTATVAPSPALVVYALTCGGNAPRSSLALILGSIFLALFVYVEVWGSSQPLVPSEVFETKCISRLVVALFVSYGSFSLVLFYASFYIESALYNGPLLTTPWFIPLAAGGFMLALVGGFALHILNGRRLLLIFCLGFLGSLILFSIIPDSRISNSFLYSAFILPAMVLAMVGVDITFNIHNFIITTSLPEHLQAVAGALITSLLYLGMAFWLGVVETATSAQKEKRAESLDGTSQCQMGFWTGTGLALIFITVQIQSAEAHLTADEKA
;
A
#
# COMPACT_ATOMS: atom_id res chain seq x y z
N MET A 1 15.59 39.44 -1.20
CA MET A 1 14.84 40.14 -0.13
C MET A 1 14.96 39.28 1.10
N ALA A 2 15.31 39.88 2.24
CA ALA A 2 15.47 39.15 3.48
C ALA A 2 14.20 38.37 3.83
N VAL A 3 14.38 37.12 4.24
CA VAL A 3 13.33 36.18 4.64
C VAL A 3 13.73 35.52 5.94
N THR A 4 12.73 35.20 6.76
CA THR A 4 12.93 34.42 7.97
C THR A 4 12.37 33.03 7.70
N GLU A 5 13.20 32.00 7.85
CA GLU A 5 12.73 30.62 7.91
C GLU A 5 12.14 30.36 9.30
N VAL A 6 10.92 29.81 9.34
CA VAL A 6 10.23 29.40 10.57
C VAL A 6 10.12 27.88 10.58
N GLY A 7 10.64 27.27 11.63
CA GLY A 7 10.51 25.84 11.90
C GLY A 7 9.82 25.58 13.22
N CYS A 8 8.89 24.62 13.24
CA CYS A 8 8.29 24.08 14.46
C CYS A 8 8.53 22.56 14.50
N MET A 9 9.06 22.07 15.62
CA MET A 9 9.37 20.65 15.82
C MET A 9 8.86 20.17 17.18
N GLY A 10 8.43 18.92 17.25
CA GLY A 10 8.13 18.28 18.53
C GLY A 10 9.42 17.85 19.24
N VAL A 11 9.43 17.94 20.57
CA VAL A 11 10.50 17.53 21.46
C VAL A 11 10.11 16.17 22.04
N LYS A 12 11.04 15.20 22.02
CA LYS A 12 10.75 13.87 22.57
C LYS A 12 10.47 13.95 24.08
N PRO A 13 9.61 13.05 24.63
CA PRO A 13 9.28 13.06 26.05
C PRO A 13 10.53 12.96 26.94
N ASN A 14 10.51 13.67 28.07
CA ASN A 14 11.58 13.68 29.10
C ASN A 14 12.94 14.25 28.65
N MET A 15 13.02 14.99 27.53
CA MET A 15 14.24 15.65 27.09
C MET A 15 14.30 17.10 27.56
N ASN A 16 15.35 17.48 28.30
CA ASN A 16 15.56 18.88 28.70
C ASN A 16 16.49 19.59 27.72
N ILE A 17 15.92 20.06 26.61
CA ILE A 17 16.67 20.71 25.52
C ILE A 17 17.07 22.17 25.79
N MET A 18 16.51 22.80 26.83
CA MET A 18 16.80 24.20 27.18
C MET A 18 17.99 24.34 28.12
N ASP A 19 18.40 23.26 28.79
CA ASP A 19 19.54 23.26 29.70
C ASP A 19 20.82 22.89 28.96
N HIS A 20 21.70 23.87 28.72
CA HIS A 20 22.96 23.66 27.99
C HIS A 20 23.96 22.75 28.73
N THR A 21 23.70 22.39 29.99
CA THR A 21 24.55 21.46 30.75
C THR A 21 24.23 20.00 30.46
N THR A 22 23.02 19.71 29.98
CA THR A 22 22.58 18.35 29.62
C THR A 22 23.12 17.91 28.25
N PRO A 23 23.27 16.60 28.00
CA PRO A 23 23.61 16.08 26.68
C PRO A 23 22.62 16.55 25.60
N GLU A 24 21.33 16.62 25.93
CA GLU A 24 20.25 16.97 25.01
C GLU A 24 20.28 18.46 24.63
N GLY A 25 20.50 19.35 25.59
CA GLY A 25 20.59 20.79 25.33
C GLY A 25 21.85 21.20 24.55
N LYS A 26 22.94 20.43 24.69
CA LYS A 26 24.15 20.62 23.87
C LYS A 26 23.90 20.34 22.39
N ILE A 27 23.14 19.30 22.06
CA ILE A 27 22.82 18.94 20.67
C ILE A 27 22.18 20.12 19.93
N LEU A 28 21.17 20.75 20.53
CA LEU A 28 20.46 21.87 19.91
C LEU A 28 21.36 23.13 19.81
N THR A 29 22.13 23.40 20.86
CA THR A 29 23.05 24.54 20.90
C THR A 29 24.18 24.40 19.87
N ASP A 30 24.72 23.19 19.71
CA ASP A 30 25.80 22.91 18.78
C ASP A 30 25.30 22.87 17.33
N ALA A 31 24.05 22.43 17.10
CA ALA A 31 23.38 22.58 15.81
C ALA A 31 23.30 24.07 15.42
N TRP A 32 22.81 24.95 16.30
CA TRP A 32 22.71 26.39 16.00
C TRP A 32 24.05 27.10 15.85
N LYS A 33 25.08 26.70 16.61
CA LYS A 33 26.46 27.16 16.39
C LYS A 33 26.99 26.71 15.03
N THR A 34 26.70 25.48 14.63
CA THR A 34 27.09 24.96 13.31
C THR A 34 26.39 25.76 12.22
N VAL A 35 25.09 26.03 12.38
CA VAL A 35 24.30 26.81 11.42
C VAL A 35 24.85 28.24 11.27
N THR A 36 25.16 28.90 12.37
CA THR A 36 25.65 30.29 12.38
C THR A 36 27.12 30.46 12.01
N SER A 37 27.94 29.41 12.07
CA SER A 37 29.39 29.50 11.80
C SER A 37 29.76 29.20 10.35
N LYS A 38 28.89 28.52 9.60
CA LYS A 38 29.15 28.09 8.23
C LYS A 38 28.90 29.22 7.22
N PRO A 39 29.67 29.29 6.11
CA PRO A 39 29.49 30.33 5.10
C PRO A 39 28.08 30.32 4.51
N GLY A 40 27.47 31.50 4.36
CA GLY A 40 26.10 31.61 3.83
C GLY A 40 24.99 31.19 4.81
N GLY A 41 25.34 30.87 6.07
CA GLY A 41 24.38 30.64 7.14
C GLY A 41 23.56 31.87 7.50
N PRO A 42 22.51 31.69 8.31
CA PRO A 42 21.62 32.77 8.70
C PRO A 42 22.37 33.83 9.52
N GLN A 43 22.01 35.10 9.30
CA GLN A 43 22.60 36.24 10.00
C GLN A 43 22.25 36.24 11.49
N ARG A 44 21.04 35.77 11.80
CA ARG A 44 20.47 35.72 13.15
C ARG A 44 19.63 34.47 13.30
N VAL A 45 19.71 33.86 14.47
CA VAL A 45 18.91 32.70 14.86
C VAL A 45 18.22 33.01 16.17
N TYR A 46 16.91 32.81 16.21
CA TYR A 46 16.08 32.90 17.40
C TYR A 46 15.38 31.57 17.59
N TRP A 47 15.25 31.10 18.83
CA TRP A 47 14.57 29.84 19.10
C TRP A 47 14.06 29.82 20.54
N GLY A 48 13.11 28.94 20.81
CA GLY A 48 12.55 28.79 22.15
C GLY A 48 11.48 27.71 22.24
N LEU A 49 11.12 27.36 23.47
CA LEU A 49 9.98 26.49 23.75
C LEU A 49 8.68 27.28 23.77
N GLU A 50 7.63 26.61 23.31
CA GLU A 50 6.25 27.05 23.44
C GLU A 50 5.78 26.96 24.90
N SER A 51 5.16 28.02 25.40
CA SER A 51 4.75 28.15 26.81
C SER A 51 3.55 27.28 27.18
N VAL A 52 2.66 27.03 26.21
CA VAL A 52 1.42 26.27 26.37
C VAL A 52 1.69 24.77 26.25
N ASP A 53 2.65 24.41 25.39
CA ASP A 53 3.05 23.04 25.07
C ASP A 53 4.58 22.96 25.03
N ALA A 54 5.18 22.61 26.16
CA ALA A 54 6.63 22.47 26.29
C ALA A 54 7.21 21.30 25.46
N SER A 55 6.35 20.50 24.79
CA SER A 55 6.78 19.50 23.82
C SER A 55 7.04 20.10 22.43
N LYS A 56 6.99 21.43 22.26
CA LYS A 56 7.25 22.09 20.98
C LYS A 56 8.37 23.12 21.06
N VAL A 57 9.29 23.02 20.11
CA VAL A 57 10.39 23.97 19.91
C VAL A 57 10.21 24.71 18.59
N TRP A 58 10.39 26.01 18.65
CA TRP A 58 10.31 26.92 17.52
C TRP A 58 11.69 27.49 17.20
N GLY A 59 12.01 27.58 15.92
CA GLY A 59 13.24 28.18 15.40
C GLY A 59 12.96 29.18 14.29
N PHE A 60 13.70 30.29 14.29
CA PHE A 60 13.61 31.39 13.34
C PHE A 60 15.00 31.73 12.83
N PHE A 61 15.21 31.66 11.51
CA PHE A 61 16.52 31.83 10.88
C PHE A 61 16.44 32.93 9.82
N ASP A 62 17.16 34.02 10.03
CA ASP A 62 17.17 35.16 9.11
C ASP A 62 18.19 34.97 7.99
N PHE A 63 17.71 34.90 6.75
CA PHE A 63 18.52 34.84 5.53
C PHE A 63 18.28 36.07 4.65
N ASP A 64 19.27 36.45 3.83
CA ASP A 64 19.17 37.55 2.85
C ASP A 64 18.20 37.22 1.70
N SER A 65 17.98 35.93 1.44
CA SER A 65 17.03 35.43 0.45
C SER A 65 16.73 33.94 0.62
N VAL A 66 15.61 33.48 0.05
CA VAL A 66 15.27 32.05 -0.06
C VAL A 66 16.37 31.27 -0.81
N GLU A 67 17.00 31.89 -1.81
CA GLU A 67 18.07 31.27 -2.59
C GLU A 67 19.34 31.05 -1.75
N GLN A 68 19.69 31.99 -0.87
CA GLN A 68 20.80 31.83 0.07
C GLN A 68 20.52 30.72 1.07
N HIS A 69 19.32 30.69 1.67
CA HIS A 69 18.93 29.58 2.54
C HIS A 69 19.03 28.23 1.81
N ARG A 70 18.52 28.15 0.57
CA ARG A 70 18.57 26.91 -0.21
C ARG A 70 20.00 26.44 -0.45
N ARG A 71 20.92 27.34 -0.80
CA ARG A 71 22.35 27.01 -0.96
C ARG A 71 22.96 26.55 0.35
N PHE A 72 22.65 27.24 1.44
CA PHE A 72 23.09 26.85 2.77
C PHE A 72 22.62 25.45 3.17
N ALA A 73 21.34 25.14 2.93
CA ALA A 73 20.74 23.84 3.21
C ALA A 73 21.38 22.72 2.38
N GLU A 74 21.67 22.97 1.11
CA GLU A 74 22.35 22.01 0.22
C GLU A 74 23.81 21.75 0.64
N GLU A 75 24.56 22.78 1.03
CA GLU A 75 25.98 22.66 1.37
C GLU A 75 26.23 22.17 2.81
N TYR A 76 25.44 22.65 3.78
CA TYR A 76 25.72 22.48 5.21
C TYR A 76 24.54 21.91 6.01
N GLY A 77 23.33 21.83 5.42
CA GLY A 77 22.12 21.43 6.13
C GLY A 77 22.22 20.05 6.78
N ALA A 78 22.76 19.06 6.07
CA ALA A 78 22.89 17.70 6.59
C ALA A 78 23.82 17.60 7.82
N ASP A 79 24.92 18.37 7.84
CA ASP A 79 25.84 18.43 9.00
C ASP A 79 25.21 19.21 10.15
N ALA A 80 24.50 20.29 9.83
CA ALA A 80 23.84 21.16 10.80
C ALA A 80 22.73 20.47 11.61
N VAL A 81 21.98 19.54 11.00
CA VAL A 81 20.82 18.90 11.64
C VAL A 81 21.03 17.42 11.98
N LYS A 82 22.22 16.85 11.78
CA LYS A 82 22.49 15.41 11.93
C LYS A 82 22.05 14.81 13.27
N ASP A 83 22.19 15.59 14.35
CA ASP A 83 21.91 15.13 15.71
C ASP A 83 20.53 15.58 16.23
N ILE A 84 19.84 16.49 15.53
CA ILE A 84 18.49 16.97 15.91
C ILE A 84 17.46 15.84 16.01
N PRO A 85 17.42 14.82 15.12
CA PRO A 85 16.50 13.69 15.24
C PRO A 85 16.64 12.87 16.53
N ASN A 86 17.75 13.02 17.28
CA ASN A 86 17.91 12.35 18.56
C ASN A 86 17.02 12.96 19.64
N ILE A 87 16.80 14.28 19.59
CA ILE A 87 16.06 15.05 20.61
C ILE A 87 14.67 15.50 20.17
N CYS A 88 14.44 15.67 18.86
CA CYS A 88 13.17 16.10 18.29
C CYS A 88 12.46 14.95 17.55
N THR A 89 11.12 14.97 17.53
CA THR A 89 10.29 14.17 16.63
C THR A 89 10.28 14.81 15.23
N TYR A 90 9.69 14.14 14.23
CA TYR A 90 9.60 14.69 12.88
C TYR A 90 8.99 16.12 12.89
N GLY A 91 9.62 17.05 12.15
CA GLY A 91 9.23 18.46 12.17
C GLY A 91 7.82 18.69 11.64
N GLU A 92 7.03 19.51 12.36
CA GLU A 92 5.64 19.79 12.00
C GLU A 92 5.55 20.58 10.69
N PHE A 93 6.42 21.60 10.54
CA PHE A 93 6.64 22.31 9.28
C PHE A 93 7.92 23.16 9.32
N THR A 94 8.41 23.51 8.12
CA THR A 94 9.48 24.48 7.90
C THR A 94 9.15 25.32 6.66
N LYS A 95 9.02 26.64 6.81
CA LYS A 95 8.51 27.56 5.77
C LYS A 95 9.15 28.93 5.86
N HIS A 96 9.07 29.73 4.80
CA HIS A 96 9.61 31.08 4.77
C HIS A 96 8.51 32.12 5.00
N ILE A 97 8.83 33.14 5.78
CA ILE A 97 7.99 34.31 5.98
C ILE A 97 8.74 35.57 5.60
N LYS A 98 7.98 36.59 5.18
CA LYS A 98 8.51 37.94 4.98
C LYS A 98 7.98 38.85 6.07
N MET A 99 8.82 39.11 7.07
CA MET A 99 8.44 39.87 8.26
C MET A 99 8.57 41.40 8.05
N VAL A 100 7.58 42.14 8.52
CA VAL A 100 7.44 43.59 8.38
C VAL A 100 6.98 44.20 9.71
N PRO A 101 7.75 45.11 10.33
CA PRO A 101 9.16 45.44 10.05
C PRO A 101 10.11 44.27 10.36
N SER A 102 11.40 44.37 10.00
CA SER A 102 12.39 43.29 10.18
C SER A 102 12.52 42.78 11.63
N SER A 103 13.05 41.56 11.77
CA SER A 103 13.02 40.60 12.91
C SER A 103 13.44 41.03 14.33
N ASP A 104 13.57 42.33 14.61
CA ASP A 104 13.94 42.83 15.94
C ASP A 104 12.87 42.54 17.02
N VAL A 105 11.68 42.09 16.62
CA VAL A 105 10.62 41.60 17.52
C VAL A 105 11.02 40.31 18.23
N LEU A 106 11.66 39.38 17.51
CA LEU A 106 12.06 38.05 18.00
C LEU A 106 13.20 38.10 19.04
N GLY A 107 13.90 39.24 19.13
CA GLY A 107 14.94 39.48 20.15
C GLY A 107 14.38 39.82 21.53
N SER A 108 13.06 39.90 21.69
CA SER A 108 12.42 40.16 22.99
C SER A 108 12.52 38.93 23.89
N PRO A 109 12.57 39.05 25.24
CA PRO A 109 12.57 37.90 26.15
C PRO A 109 11.37 36.96 26.00
N LEU A 110 10.24 37.51 25.56
CA LEU A 110 9.01 36.78 25.29
C LEU A 110 8.44 37.27 23.97
N THR A 111 8.10 36.34 23.09
CA THR A 111 7.46 36.66 21.82
C THR A 111 6.14 35.90 21.70
N GLU A 112 5.04 36.63 21.54
CA GLU A 112 3.74 36.08 21.19
C GLU A 112 3.63 35.93 19.67
N ILE A 113 3.20 34.75 19.22
CA ILE A 113 2.96 34.46 17.81
C ILE A 113 1.49 34.09 17.61
N ILE A 114 0.87 34.77 16.66
CA ILE A 114 -0.53 34.55 16.27
C ILE A 114 -0.56 34.05 14.83
N LEU A 115 -1.23 32.92 14.59
CA LEU A 115 -1.39 32.34 13.25
C LEU A 115 -2.82 32.50 12.74
N ALA A 116 -2.99 33.21 11.63
CA ALA A 116 -4.27 33.32 10.92
C ALA A 116 -4.18 32.65 9.54
N TYR A 117 -5.12 31.74 9.25
CA TYR A 117 -5.11 30.93 8.03
C TYR A 117 -6.15 31.41 7.01
N PHE A 118 -5.70 31.60 5.78
CA PHE A 118 -6.50 32.10 4.66
C PHE A 118 -6.46 31.14 3.44
N PRO A 119 -7.43 31.23 2.51
CA PRO A 119 -7.37 30.51 1.24
C PRO A 119 -6.09 30.80 0.44
N GLN A 120 -5.57 29.82 -0.31
CA GLN A 120 -4.31 29.95 -1.06
C GLN A 120 -4.31 31.08 -2.09
N ASN A 121 -5.47 31.34 -2.72
CA ASN A 121 -5.61 32.27 -3.84
C ASN A 121 -5.99 33.70 -3.39
N ILE A 122 -5.49 34.15 -2.24
CA ILE A 122 -5.76 35.51 -1.74
C ILE A 122 -4.99 36.56 -2.57
N SER A 123 -5.66 37.63 -2.99
CA SER A 123 -5.05 38.69 -3.78
C SER A 123 -4.07 39.55 -2.97
N HIS A 124 -3.10 40.18 -3.64
CA HIS A 124 -2.09 41.03 -2.99
C HIS A 124 -2.72 42.22 -2.23
N GLU A 125 -3.73 42.87 -2.81
CA GLU A 125 -4.48 43.97 -2.20
C GLU A 125 -5.20 43.54 -0.90
N LYS A 126 -5.76 42.32 -0.88
CA LYS A 126 -6.34 41.75 0.34
C LYS A 126 -5.27 41.44 1.38
N LYS A 127 -4.10 40.93 0.98
CA LYS A 127 -2.98 40.70 1.90
C LYS A 127 -2.53 42.00 2.59
N GLU A 128 -2.42 43.10 1.85
CA GLU A 128 -2.06 44.42 2.41
C GLU A 128 -3.13 44.95 3.39
N THR A 129 -4.40 44.81 3.03
CA THR A 129 -5.52 45.24 3.89
C THR A 129 -5.53 44.45 5.20
N LEU A 130 -5.38 43.13 5.14
CA LEU A 130 -5.32 42.26 6.32
C LEU A 130 -4.08 42.50 7.18
N SER A 131 -2.92 42.72 6.54
CA SER A 131 -1.68 43.12 7.21
C SER A 131 -1.86 44.40 8.02
N SER A 132 -2.58 45.38 7.47
CA SER A 132 -2.81 46.66 8.14
C SER A 132 -3.76 46.50 9.34
N LYS A 133 -4.83 45.72 9.16
CA LYS A 133 -5.78 45.40 10.24
C LYS A 133 -5.14 44.62 11.39
N ILE A 134 -4.37 43.57 11.09
CA ILE A 134 -3.73 42.78 12.16
C ILE A 134 -2.73 43.63 12.94
N GLN A 135 -2.00 44.52 12.26
CA GLN A 135 -1.06 45.42 12.90
C GLN A 135 -1.76 46.45 13.81
N GLU A 136 -2.93 46.94 13.43
CA GLU A 136 -3.76 47.84 14.26
C GLU A 136 -4.27 47.11 15.51
N ILE A 137 -4.90 45.94 15.33
CA ILE A 137 -5.40 45.10 16.43
C ILE A 137 -4.28 44.78 17.44
N LEU A 138 -3.11 44.38 16.95
CA LEU A 138 -1.97 44.06 17.80
C LEU A 138 -1.37 45.28 18.52
N ARG A 139 -1.52 46.49 17.98
CA ARG A 139 -1.03 47.71 18.65
C ARG A 139 -2.01 48.21 19.72
N GLU A 140 -3.30 47.97 19.53
CA GLU A 140 -4.33 48.32 20.52
C GLU A 140 -4.35 47.34 21.68
N ALA A 141 -4.13 46.06 21.41
CA ALA A 141 -4.21 45.00 22.41
C ALA A 141 -3.00 44.97 23.37
N PHE A 142 -1.85 45.50 22.95
CA PHE A 142 -0.59 45.37 23.69
C PHE A 142 -0.05 46.71 24.19
N PRO A 143 0.76 46.71 25.26
CA PRO A 143 1.40 47.93 25.79
C PRO A 143 2.18 48.71 24.72
N ALA A 144 2.28 50.03 24.90
CA ALA A 144 2.94 50.92 23.94
C ALA A 144 4.45 50.64 23.74
N ASP A 145 5.09 49.95 24.68
CA ASP A 145 6.49 49.51 24.59
C ASP A 145 6.67 48.16 23.88
N ALA A 146 5.57 47.45 23.55
CA ALA A 146 5.62 46.19 22.83
C ALA A 146 6.03 46.39 21.36
N ARG A 147 6.89 45.52 20.85
CA ARG A 147 7.30 45.54 19.45
C ARG A 147 6.35 44.67 18.65
N VAL A 148 5.76 45.20 17.57
CA VAL A 148 4.79 44.48 16.74
C VAL A 148 5.33 44.32 15.32
N ALA A 149 5.27 43.10 14.80
CA ALA A 149 5.50 42.79 13.39
C ALA A 149 4.43 41.84 12.87
N HIS A 150 4.29 41.80 11.56
CA HIS A 150 3.48 40.81 10.87
C HIS A 150 4.26 40.21 9.71
N ALA A 151 3.90 39.00 9.30
CA ALA A 151 4.56 38.33 8.18
C ALA A 151 3.59 37.46 7.41
N TRP A 152 3.66 37.53 6.08
CA TRP A 152 3.00 36.56 5.23
C TRP A 152 3.97 35.41 4.92
N GLY A 153 3.42 34.20 4.87
CA GLY A 153 4.09 33.05 4.26
C GLY A 153 4.46 33.36 2.81
N VAL A 154 5.71 33.09 2.44
CA VAL A 154 6.18 33.14 1.05
C VAL A 154 5.54 31.98 0.29
N GLU A 155 5.48 30.81 0.90
CA GLU A 155 4.73 29.67 0.40
C GLU A 155 3.26 29.70 0.86
N ASN A 156 2.36 29.26 -0.02
CA ASN A 156 0.92 29.20 0.26
C ASN A 156 0.45 27.78 0.65
N ASP A 157 1.38 26.96 1.14
CA ASP A 157 1.17 25.54 1.47
C ASP A 157 1.46 25.24 2.95
N PHE A 158 1.01 26.10 3.85
CA PHE A 158 1.07 25.83 5.28
C PHE A 158 -0.02 24.82 5.69
N PRO A 159 0.31 23.81 6.52
CA PRO A 159 -0.67 22.84 7.01
C PRO A 159 -1.57 23.47 8.08
N ALA A 160 -2.88 23.57 7.81
CA ALA A 160 -3.86 24.02 8.81
C ALA A 160 -4.38 22.82 9.63
N ARG A 161 -4.22 22.86 10.96
CA ARG A 161 -4.49 21.71 11.85
C ARG A 161 -5.96 21.26 11.98
N SER A 162 -6.96 22.09 11.66
CA SER A 162 -8.32 21.82 12.13
C SER A 162 -9.33 21.25 11.14
N GLU A 163 -9.12 21.26 9.82
CA GLU A 163 -10.08 20.65 8.87
C GLU A 163 -9.39 20.24 7.56
N ASP A 164 -9.48 18.96 7.21
CA ASP A 164 -9.24 18.36 5.88
C ASP A 164 -7.80 18.31 5.32
N GLY A 165 -6.74 18.55 6.10
CA GLY A 165 -5.37 18.53 5.56
C GLY A 165 -5.14 19.52 4.41
N LYS A 166 -6.00 20.54 4.29
CA LYS A 166 -5.95 21.53 3.21
C LYS A 166 -4.84 22.53 3.49
N LEU A 167 -3.92 22.63 2.54
CA LEU A 167 -2.84 23.61 2.47
C LEU A 167 -3.40 25.04 2.37
N ARG A 168 -2.84 26.00 3.14
CA ARG A 168 -3.36 27.38 3.23
C ARG A 168 -2.23 28.43 3.19
N SER A 169 -2.61 29.68 2.92
CA SER A 169 -1.73 30.84 3.12
C SER A 169 -1.84 31.30 4.58
N VAL A 170 -0.72 31.69 5.19
CA VAL A 170 -0.67 32.09 6.61
C VAL A 170 -0.21 33.53 6.75
N LEU A 171 -0.94 34.27 7.59
CA LEU A 171 -0.54 35.55 8.16
C LEU A 171 -0.12 35.31 9.62
N MET A 172 1.14 35.59 9.92
CA MET A 172 1.70 35.52 11.26
C MET A 172 1.76 36.92 11.86
N GLY A 173 1.24 37.10 13.07
CA GLY A 173 1.47 38.27 13.91
C GLY A 173 2.52 37.96 14.98
N PHE A 174 3.43 38.89 15.23
CA PHE A 174 4.50 38.78 16.23
C PHE A 174 4.42 39.96 17.19
N VAL A 175 4.41 39.67 18.49
CA VAL A 175 4.49 40.70 19.54
C VAL A 175 5.60 40.38 20.53
N GLY A 176 6.60 41.23 20.58
CA GLY A 176 7.75 41.12 21.48
C GLY A 176 7.53 41.94 22.74
N LEU A 177 7.64 41.26 23.89
CA LEU A 177 7.37 41.82 25.22
C LEU A 177 8.65 41.94 26.05
N SER A 178 8.75 43.02 26.82
CA SER A 178 9.91 43.37 27.66
C SER A 178 9.98 42.59 28.99
N HIS A 179 8.85 42.11 29.52
CA HIS A 179 8.75 41.42 30.82
C HIS A 179 7.79 40.21 30.80
N SER A 180 8.18 39.09 31.43
CA SER A 180 7.46 37.81 31.36
C SER A 180 6.32 37.63 32.35
N GLU A 181 6.31 38.34 33.48
CA GLU A 181 5.33 38.12 34.57
C GLU A 181 3.96 38.75 34.28
N ALA A 182 3.89 39.82 33.49
CA ALA A 182 2.64 40.53 33.20
C ALA A 182 1.75 39.87 32.11
N TRP A 183 2.32 38.98 31.29
CA TRP A 183 1.61 38.44 30.10
C TRP A 183 0.63 37.31 30.41
N GLY A 184 0.95 36.45 31.39
CA GLY A 184 0.07 35.34 31.80
C GLY A 184 -1.29 35.84 32.31
N ASP A 185 -1.29 36.93 33.07
CA ASP A 185 -2.50 37.55 33.61
C ASP A 185 -3.29 38.30 32.51
N HIS A 186 -2.59 38.94 31.56
CA HIS A 186 -3.24 39.65 30.44
C HIS A 186 -4.08 38.71 29.56
N ARG A 187 -3.60 37.49 29.29
CA ARG A 187 -4.35 36.47 28.53
C ARG A 187 -5.70 36.09 29.17
N GLN A 188 -5.89 36.35 30.45
CA GLN A 188 -7.15 36.07 31.17
C GLN A 188 -8.12 37.25 31.16
N THR A 189 -7.70 38.42 30.68
CA THR A 189 -8.53 39.63 30.64
C THR A 189 -9.59 39.57 29.54
N ASP A 190 -10.72 40.25 29.75
CA ASP A 190 -11.78 40.32 28.73
C ASP A 190 -11.32 41.12 27.48
N GLY A 191 -10.39 42.07 27.63
CA GLY A 191 -9.79 42.78 26.49
C GLY A 191 -8.98 41.85 25.55
N TRP A 192 -8.34 40.81 26.09
CA TRP A 192 -7.68 39.80 25.26
C TRP A 192 -8.68 38.93 24.49
N LYS A 193 -9.82 38.58 25.11
CA LYS A 193 -10.90 37.85 24.43
C LYS A 193 -11.54 38.67 23.30
N GLU A 194 -11.70 39.98 23.50
CA GLU A 194 -12.16 40.90 22.45
C GLU A 194 -11.16 41.02 21.29
N THR A 195 -9.87 41.07 21.60
CA THR A 195 -8.79 41.05 20.61
C THR A 195 -8.85 39.79 19.76
N LEU A 196 -9.05 38.63 20.40
CA LEU A 196 -9.20 37.35 19.72
C LEU A 196 -10.43 37.31 18.80
N SER A 197 -11.58 37.75 19.30
CA SER A 197 -12.80 37.85 18.49
C SER A 197 -12.60 38.77 17.28
N SER A 198 -11.78 39.81 17.40
CA SER A 198 -11.47 40.73 16.30
C SER A 198 -10.56 40.08 15.23
N ILE A 199 -9.63 39.22 15.65
CA ILE A 199 -8.78 38.43 14.74
C ILE A 199 -9.60 37.34 14.04
N GLU A 200 -10.50 36.68 14.76
CA GLU A 200 -11.43 35.68 14.21
C GLU A 200 -12.43 36.30 13.22
N GLY A 201 -12.81 37.57 13.45
CA GLY A 201 -13.69 38.35 12.57
C GLY A 201 -13.04 38.84 11.27
N LEU A 202 -11.76 38.55 11.01
CA LEU A 202 -11.11 38.93 9.75
C LEU A 202 -11.73 38.17 8.57
N GLU A 203 -12.19 38.89 7.55
CA GLU A 203 -12.91 38.34 6.41
C GLU A 203 -12.07 37.29 5.65
N GLY A 204 -12.61 36.07 5.51
CA GLY A 204 -11.91 34.93 4.88
C GLY A 204 -10.97 34.18 5.81
N SER A 205 -10.83 34.61 7.07
CA SER A 205 -10.22 33.82 8.12
C SER A 205 -11.15 32.65 8.46
N LYS A 206 -10.63 31.44 8.36
CA LYS A 206 -11.21 30.27 9.04
C LYS A 206 -10.32 30.02 10.25
N THR A 207 -10.44 30.85 11.26
CA THR A 207 -9.92 30.56 12.59
C THR A 207 -10.71 29.36 13.12
N PRO A 208 -10.05 28.23 13.41
CA PRO A 208 -10.66 27.18 14.23
C PRO A 208 -11.07 27.79 15.58
N PRO A 209 -11.99 27.18 16.35
CA PRO A 209 -12.38 27.65 17.68
C PRO A 209 -11.24 27.62 18.74
N GLU A 210 -10.00 27.36 18.30
CA GLU A 210 -8.77 27.51 19.05
C GLU A 210 -7.79 28.28 18.14
N SER A 211 -7.85 29.61 18.20
CA SER A 211 -6.83 30.48 17.64
C SER A 211 -5.45 30.00 18.14
N PHE A 212 -4.58 29.52 17.25
CA PHE A 212 -3.24 29.06 17.62
C PHE A 212 -2.40 30.27 18.00
N ILE A 213 -2.50 30.64 19.27
CA ILE A 213 -1.68 31.66 19.90
C ILE A 213 -0.63 30.94 20.73
N THR A 214 0.60 30.96 20.25
CA THR A 214 1.72 30.41 21.00
C THR A 214 2.57 31.53 21.57
N THR A 215 2.95 31.43 22.84
CA THR A 215 3.98 32.29 23.40
C THR A 215 5.28 31.52 23.41
N ILE A 216 6.32 32.06 22.81
CA ILE A 216 7.65 31.47 22.84
C ILE A 216 8.51 32.27 23.81
N ARG A 217 9.16 31.57 24.75
CA ARG A 217 10.28 32.13 25.50
C ARG A 217 11.54 32.04 24.65
N THR A 218 11.83 33.13 23.95
CA THR A 218 12.97 33.26 23.04
C THR A 218 14.28 33.39 23.85
N GLN A 219 15.26 32.53 23.56
CA GLN A 219 16.63 32.73 24.07
C GLN A 219 17.39 33.77 23.22
N PRO A 220 18.34 34.53 23.82
CA PRO A 220 19.05 35.59 23.12
C PRO A 220 19.92 35.07 21.95
N SER A 221 20.09 35.92 20.94
CA SER A 221 20.73 35.63 19.66
C SER A 221 22.18 35.15 19.78
N LEU A 222 22.55 34.15 18.97
CA LEU A 222 23.95 33.91 18.57
C LEU A 222 24.26 34.82 17.36
N HIS A 223 25.13 35.82 17.54
CA HIS A 223 25.58 36.72 16.47
C HIS A 223 26.93 36.30 15.88
N MET A 224 27.08 36.40 14.54
CA MET A 224 28.39 36.44 13.88
C MET A 224 28.90 37.89 13.80
N TYR A 225 30.10 38.15 14.34
CA TYR A 225 30.90 39.34 14.01
C TYR A 225 31.54 39.12 12.62
N HIS A 226 31.24 39.96 11.65
CA HIS A 226 32.10 40.14 10.47
C HIS A 226 32.57 41.60 10.40
N GLY A 227 33.88 41.77 10.56
CA GLY A 227 34.56 43.04 10.38
C GLY A 227 34.60 43.46 8.92
N MET A 228 34.41 44.77 8.71
CA MET A 228 34.89 45.60 7.60
C MET A 228 35.04 44.97 6.20
N ALA A 229 34.15 45.34 5.29
CA ALA A 229 34.54 45.75 3.93
C ALA A 229 33.47 46.67 3.33
N GLU A 230 33.91 47.85 2.87
CA GLU A 230 33.13 48.90 2.22
C GLU A 230 32.57 48.53 0.84
N LYS A 231 31.43 49.17 0.52
CA LYS A 231 30.98 49.69 -0.80
C LYS A 231 31.06 48.79 -2.04
N ALA A 232 29.89 48.58 -2.64
CA ALA A 232 29.61 49.06 -4.00
C ALA A 232 28.10 49.25 -4.24
N THR A 233 27.76 50.41 -4.80
CA THR A 233 26.42 50.89 -5.16
C THR A 233 26.03 50.51 -6.59
N SER A 234 24.82 49.92 -6.75
CA SER A 234 23.83 49.96 -7.88
C SER A 234 24.30 49.70 -9.34
N PRO A 235 23.41 49.53 -10.38
CA PRO A 235 21.93 49.55 -10.42
C PRO A 235 21.24 48.42 -11.23
N SER A 236 19.90 48.47 -11.21
CA SER A 236 18.88 47.85 -12.09
C SER A 236 19.30 47.21 -13.43
N GLY A 237 18.71 46.05 -13.76
CA GLY A 237 18.62 45.56 -15.14
C GLY A 237 18.12 44.12 -15.26
N VAL A 238 16.95 43.97 -15.89
CA VAL A 238 16.45 42.88 -16.75
C VAL A 238 17.37 41.66 -16.91
N LEU A 239 16.84 40.45 -16.69
CA LEU A 239 16.76 39.35 -17.67
C LEU A 239 16.26 38.06 -17.00
N ASP A 240 15.05 37.65 -17.38
CA ASP A 240 14.76 36.24 -17.60
C ASP A 240 15.75 35.72 -18.65
N GLN A 241 16.54 34.69 -18.32
CA GLN A 241 16.91 33.56 -19.19
C GLN A 241 18.10 32.78 -18.59
N GLU A 242 17.89 31.46 -18.53
CA GLU A 242 18.89 30.37 -18.57
C GLU A 242 20.01 30.36 -17.51
N TYR A 243 19.96 29.37 -16.61
CA TYR A 243 21.13 28.55 -16.28
C TYR A 243 20.67 27.17 -15.75
N ASP A 244 20.38 26.29 -16.71
CA ASP A 244 20.50 24.84 -16.51
C ASP A 244 22.00 24.50 -16.47
N ALA A 245 22.52 24.16 -15.30
CA ALA A 245 23.81 23.46 -15.17
C ALA A 245 23.72 22.42 -14.04
N PRO A 246 24.26 21.19 -14.19
CA PRO A 246 23.95 20.08 -13.28
C PRO A 246 24.75 20.19 -11.97
N ARG A 247 24.07 20.33 -10.83
CA ARG A 247 24.63 20.12 -9.48
C ARG A 247 24.80 18.62 -9.20
N GLU A 248 25.96 18.17 -8.74
CA GLU A 248 26.08 16.82 -8.15
C GLU A 248 25.37 16.80 -6.77
N PRO A 249 24.40 15.91 -6.54
CA PRO A 249 23.58 15.94 -5.34
C PRO A 249 24.28 15.34 -4.12
N SER A 250 24.03 15.92 -2.93
CA SER A 250 24.49 15.41 -1.62
C SER A 250 23.93 14.00 -1.35
N LEU A 251 24.56 13.19 -0.51
CA LEU A 251 24.15 11.79 -0.27
C LEU A 251 22.75 11.67 0.40
N PHE A 252 22.34 12.69 1.14
CA PHE A 252 21.01 12.83 1.72
C PHE A 252 19.99 13.39 0.72
N ASP A 253 20.37 14.35 -0.13
CA ASP A 253 19.54 14.79 -1.26
C ASP A 253 19.40 13.72 -2.32
N GLN A 254 20.37 12.82 -2.49
CA GLN A 254 20.26 11.63 -3.31
C GLN A 254 19.22 10.68 -2.74
N LYS A 255 19.27 10.32 -1.46
CA LYS A 255 18.23 9.46 -0.87
C LYS A 255 16.84 10.10 -0.87
N ARG A 256 16.75 11.42 -0.68
CA ARG A 256 15.48 12.16 -0.71
C ARG A 256 14.98 12.39 -2.14
N ARG A 257 15.87 12.65 -3.10
CA ARG A 257 15.59 12.64 -4.54
C ARG A 257 15.20 11.24 -4.97
N ASP A 258 15.96 10.19 -4.74
CA ASP A 258 15.63 8.80 -5.09
C ASP A 258 14.26 8.34 -4.54
N ARG A 259 13.84 8.87 -3.38
CA ARG A 259 12.50 8.66 -2.82
C ARG A 259 11.39 9.46 -3.51
N LEU A 260 11.71 10.62 -4.07
CA LEU A 260 10.79 11.58 -4.70
C LEU A 260 10.98 11.69 -6.22
N ASP A 261 11.94 10.98 -6.81
CA ASP A 261 12.35 11.11 -8.20
C ASP A 261 11.31 10.38 -9.03
N PRO A 262 10.60 11.07 -9.93
CA PRO A 262 9.76 10.41 -10.92
C PRO A 262 10.57 9.47 -11.82
N ASN A 263 11.90 9.62 -11.83
CA ASN A 263 12.80 8.85 -12.68
C ASN A 263 13.22 7.50 -12.09
N ARG A 264 13.95 6.78 -12.93
CA ARG A 264 14.25 5.36 -12.85
C ARG A 264 15.09 5.04 -11.60
N PRO A 265 14.81 3.95 -10.86
CA PRO A 265 15.61 3.57 -9.70
C PRO A 265 17.08 3.46 -10.06
N ALA A 266 17.95 4.11 -9.28
CA ALA A 266 19.40 4.17 -9.51
C ALA A 266 20.08 2.79 -9.56
N CYS A 267 19.41 1.76 -9.02
CA CYS A 267 19.92 0.39 -8.98
C CYS A 267 19.99 -0.31 -10.35
N PHE A 268 19.30 0.21 -11.37
CA PHE A 268 19.31 -0.39 -12.69
C PHE A 268 20.35 0.33 -13.59
N PRO A 269 21.20 -0.40 -14.35
CA PRO A 269 22.16 0.21 -15.26
C PRO A 269 21.54 0.78 -16.56
N SER A 270 20.66 0.04 -17.26
CA SER A 270 19.98 0.50 -18.51
C SER A 270 18.43 0.39 -18.49
N ARG A 271 17.71 1.19 -19.30
CA ARG A 271 16.24 1.07 -19.42
C ARG A 271 15.80 -0.36 -19.77
N SER A 272 16.62 -1.08 -20.54
CA SER A 272 16.40 -2.50 -20.85
C SER A 272 16.52 -3.41 -19.63
N SER A 273 17.40 -3.12 -18.66
CA SER A 273 17.50 -3.91 -17.44
C SER A 273 16.28 -3.70 -16.55
N GLU A 274 15.77 -2.47 -16.45
CA GLU A 274 14.53 -2.22 -15.71
C GLU A 274 13.33 -2.87 -16.41
N LEU A 275 13.24 -2.77 -17.74
CA LEU A 275 12.15 -3.41 -18.48
C LEU A 275 12.21 -4.93 -18.34
N GLY A 276 13.40 -5.54 -18.39
CA GLY A 276 13.56 -6.97 -18.17
C GLY A 276 13.26 -7.40 -16.73
N PHE A 277 13.53 -6.53 -15.75
CA PHE A 277 13.14 -6.74 -14.35
C PHE A 277 11.62 -6.72 -14.17
N VAL A 278 10.97 -5.67 -14.70
CA VAL A 278 9.50 -5.56 -14.70
C VAL A 278 8.89 -6.74 -15.44
N PHE A 279 9.43 -7.11 -16.60
CA PHE A 279 9.00 -8.29 -17.35
C PHE A 279 9.12 -9.59 -16.54
N ALA A 280 10.22 -9.77 -15.79
CA ALA A 280 10.39 -10.94 -14.94
C ALA A 280 9.33 -10.99 -13.82
N ILE A 281 9.12 -9.89 -13.08
CA ILE A 281 8.12 -9.84 -12.00
C ILE A 281 6.70 -10.02 -12.53
N VAL A 282 6.33 -9.21 -13.52
CA VAL A 282 5.00 -9.21 -14.13
C VAL A 282 4.70 -10.55 -14.79
N GLY A 283 5.67 -11.10 -15.53
CA GLY A 283 5.54 -12.43 -16.11
C GLY A 283 5.48 -13.56 -15.08
N SER A 284 6.04 -13.38 -13.87
CA SER A 284 5.94 -14.37 -12.79
C SER A 284 4.49 -14.56 -12.34
N ILE A 285 3.75 -13.48 -12.17
CA ILE A 285 2.31 -13.56 -11.88
C ILE A 285 1.57 -14.19 -13.05
N MET A 286 1.91 -13.78 -14.27
CA MET A 286 1.32 -14.34 -15.49
C MET A 286 1.48 -15.87 -15.57
N VAL A 287 2.66 -16.41 -15.25
CA VAL A 287 2.90 -17.86 -15.28
C VAL A 287 2.24 -18.59 -14.12
N SER A 288 2.06 -17.94 -12.96
CA SER A 288 1.25 -18.50 -11.86
C SER A 288 -0.21 -18.68 -12.31
N GLU A 289 -0.81 -17.62 -12.84
CA GLU A 289 -2.21 -17.65 -13.30
C GLU A 289 -2.41 -18.60 -14.48
N TYR A 290 -1.42 -18.73 -15.36
CA TYR A 290 -1.41 -19.72 -16.45
C TYR A 290 -1.66 -21.14 -15.95
N PHE A 291 -0.99 -21.56 -14.86
CA PHE A 291 -1.12 -22.91 -14.30
C PHE A 291 -2.39 -23.10 -13.48
N VAL A 292 -2.95 -22.03 -12.91
CA VAL A 292 -4.19 -22.05 -12.14
C VAL A 292 -5.39 -22.16 -13.09
N SER A 293 -5.47 -21.33 -14.13
CA SER A 293 -6.62 -21.27 -15.03
C SER A 293 -6.59 -22.31 -16.16
N GLY A 294 -5.39 -22.68 -16.64
CA GLY A 294 -5.25 -23.58 -17.79
C GLY A 294 -5.43 -25.05 -17.44
N PHE A 295 -5.04 -25.48 -16.24
CA PHE A 295 -5.11 -26.88 -15.86
C PHE A 295 -6.55 -27.44 -15.78
N PRO A 296 -7.56 -26.71 -15.25
CA PRO A 296 -8.95 -27.15 -15.30
C PRO A 296 -9.45 -27.50 -16.71
N ILE A 297 -9.00 -26.77 -17.74
CA ILE A 297 -9.31 -27.03 -19.15
C ILE A 297 -8.59 -28.30 -19.66
N VAL A 298 -7.37 -28.55 -19.19
CA VAL A 298 -6.58 -29.72 -19.56
C VAL A 298 -7.12 -31.02 -18.95
N LEU A 299 -7.89 -30.94 -17.86
CA LEU A 299 -8.48 -32.11 -17.19
C LEU A 299 -9.33 -32.98 -18.13
N SER A 300 -10.03 -32.36 -19.10
CA SER A 300 -10.86 -33.09 -20.06
C SER A 300 -10.07 -33.99 -21.01
N ALA A 301 -8.77 -33.75 -21.17
CA ALA A 301 -7.87 -34.53 -22.02
C ALA A 301 -7.05 -35.59 -21.26
N LEU A 302 -7.23 -35.74 -19.94
CA LEU A 302 -6.51 -36.73 -19.15
C LEU A 302 -7.07 -38.16 -19.36
N PRO A 303 -6.21 -39.20 -19.36
CA PRO A 303 -6.62 -40.56 -19.72
C PRO A 303 -7.47 -41.30 -18.67
N ASP A 304 -7.48 -40.88 -17.40
CA ASP A 304 -8.21 -41.58 -16.33
C ASP A 304 -9.43 -40.76 -15.87
N PRO A 305 -10.67 -41.24 -16.12
CA PRO A 305 -11.88 -40.46 -15.95
C PRO A 305 -12.51 -40.55 -14.55
N SER A 306 -11.91 -41.19 -13.54
CA SER A 306 -12.53 -41.29 -12.21
C SER A 306 -12.85 -39.90 -11.63
N ASN A 307 -14.13 -39.66 -11.29
CA ASN A 307 -14.65 -38.32 -10.98
C ASN A 307 -14.02 -37.69 -9.71
N GLU A 308 -13.67 -38.51 -8.70
CA GLU A 308 -12.99 -38.05 -7.48
C GLU A 308 -11.55 -37.57 -7.73
N ALA A 309 -10.93 -37.99 -8.84
CA ALA A 309 -9.56 -37.63 -9.20
C ALA A 309 -9.46 -36.36 -10.06
N ARG A 310 -10.58 -35.73 -10.46
CA ARG A 310 -10.57 -34.57 -11.40
C ARG A 310 -10.42 -33.22 -10.70
N THR A 311 -11.10 -32.98 -9.59
CA THR A 311 -11.07 -31.69 -8.88
C THR A 311 -9.81 -31.53 -8.02
N TRP A 312 -9.34 -32.63 -7.41
CA TRP A 312 -8.21 -32.61 -6.47
C TRP A 312 -6.89 -32.09 -7.07
N PRO A 313 -6.44 -32.47 -8.29
CA PRO A 313 -5.21 -31.95 -8.86
C PRO A 313 -5.29 -30.46 -9.25
N ALA A 314 -6.51 -29.90 -9.39
CA ALA A 314 -6.71 -28.46 -9.54
C ALA A 314 -6.71 -27.75 -8.17
N ALA A 315 -7.39 -28.33 -7.17
CA ALA A 315 -7.45 -27.78 -5.81
C ALA A 315 -6.10 -27.78 -5.10
N VAL A 316 -5.26 -28.81 -5.31
CA VAL A 316 -3.99 -28.99 -4.60
C VAL A 316 -2.99 -27.85 -4.85
N VAL A 317 -3.05 -27.22 -6.03
CA VAL A 317 -2.18 -26.09 -6.37
C VAL A 317 -2.56 -24.87 -5.53
N ASN A 318 -3.84 -24.50 -5.54
CA ASN A 318 -4.33 -23.39 -4.72
C ASN A 318 -4.11 -23.67 -3.22
N LEU A 319 -4.32 -24.90 -2.79
CA LEU A 319 -4.08 -25.31 -1.40
C LEU A 319 -2.62 -25.16 -0.99
N THR A 320 -1.70 -25.60 -1.83
CA THR A 320 -0.26 -25.50 -1.55
C THR A 320 0.19 -24.04 -1.57
N ALA A 321 -0.34 -23.24 -2.51
CA ALA A 321 -0.12 -21.81 -2.56
C ALA A 321 -0.54 -21.11 -1.27
N ALA A 322 -1.78 -21.38 -0.83
CA ALA A 322 -2.35 -20.82 0.39
C ALA A 322 -1.45 -21.08 1.61
N VAL A 323 -0.97 -22.31 1.76
CA VAL A 323 -0.20 -22.73 2.93
C VAL A 323 1.22 -22.16 2.95
N LEU A 324 1.87 -22.06 1.79
CA LEU A 324 3.31 -21.77 1.72
C LEU A 324 3.65 -20.31 1.45
N ILE A 325 2.69 -19.47 1.02
CA ILE A 325 2.95 -18.04 0.77
C ILE A 325 3.49 -17.32 2.00
N LEU A 326 2.91 -17.55 3.19
CA LEU A 326 3.36 -16.92 4.44
C LEU A 326 4.78 -17.36 4.83
N PRO A 327 5.10 -18.66 4.92
CA PRO A 327 6.47 -19.12 5.14
C PRO A 327 7.48 -18.58 4.12
N PHE A 328 7.15 -18.58 2.83
CA PHE A 328 8.06 -18.06 1.80
C PHE A 328 8.23 -16.54 1.86
N ALA A 329 7.19 -15.79 2.23
CA ALA A 329 7.31 -14.36 2.50
C ALA A 329 8.34 -14.11 3.60
N ARG A 330 8.25 -14.84 4.72
CA ARG A 330 9.22 -14.75 5.82
C ARG A 330 10.64 -15.13 5.37
N ILE A 331 10.80 -16.26 4.69
CA ILE A 331 12.11 -16.71 4.18
C ILE A 331 12.71 -15.69 3.20
N SER A 332 11.90 -15.04 2.37
CA SER A 332 12.36 -14.04 1.41
C SER A 332 12.89 -12.77 2.07
N GLU A 333 12.39 -12.43 3.26
CA GLU A 333 12.94 -11.33 4.07
C GLU A 333 14.24 -11.74 4.77
N ILE A 334 14.34 -12.99 5.24
CA ILE A 334 15.51 -13.52 5.96
C ILE A 334 16.69 -13.77 5.03
N GLN A 335 16.49 -14.41 3.87
CA GLN A 335 17.57 -14.86 2.97
C GLN A 335 17.83 -13.90 1.81
N GLY A 336 16.96 -12.90 1.63
CA GLY A 336 16.98 -11.97 0.52
C GLY A 336 16.09 -12.40 -0.65
N GLY A 337 15.30 -11.46 -1.15
CA GLY A 337 14.24 -11.74 -2.13
C GLY A 337 14.74 -12.36 -3.44
N ARG A 338 15.92 -11.95 -3.94
CA ARG A 338 16.46 -12.45 -5.22
C ARG A 338 16.67 -13.96 -5.21
N LEU A 339 17.20 -14.52 -4.12
CA LEU A 339 17.50 -15.95 -4.04
C LEU A 339 16.22 -16.78 -4.12
N ILE A 340 15.22 -16.39 -3.34
CA ILE A 340 13.93 -17.06 -3.28
C ILE A 340 13.15 -16.90 -4.59
N PHE A 341 13.22 -15.72 -5.22
CA PHE A 341 12.60 -15.47 -6.52
C PHE A 341 13.15 -16.39 -7.62
N LEU A 342 14.48 -16.46 -7.76
CA LEU A 342 15.12 -17.30 -8.78
C LEU A 342 15.01 -18.80 -8.45
N GLY A 343 15.13 -19.15 -7.17
CA GLY A 343 14.94 -20.52 -6.70
C GLY A 343 13.53 -21.04 -6.98
N GLY A 344 12.50 -20.22 -6.76
CA GLY A 344 11.11 -20.54 -7.07
C GLY A 344 10.86 -20.81 -8.55
N HIS A 345 11.46 -20.00 -9.43
CA HIS A 345 11.39 -20.23 -10.88
C HIS A 345 12.11 -21.51 -11.31
N ALA A 346 13.34 -21.72 -10.84
CA ALA A 346 14.10 -22.93 -11.14
C ALA A 346 13.33 -24.19 -10.69
N TRP A 347 12.71 -24.12 -9.52
CA TRP A 347 11.86 -25.17 -8.99
C TRP A 347 10.62 -25.42 -9.87
N LEU A 348 9.90 -24.36 -10.26
CA LEU A 348 8.73 -24.48 -11.13
C LEU A 348 9.10 -25.10 -12.49
N ILE A 349 10.25 -24.75 -13.08
CA ILE A 349 10.70 -25.34 -14.35
C ILE A 349 10.86 -26.86 -14.22
N VAL A 350 11.58 -27.31 -13.18
CA VAL A 350 11.80 -28.75 -12.92
C VAL A 350 10.47 -29.46 -12.72
N TRP A 351 9.61 -28.92 -11.85
CA TRP A 351 8.32 -29.52 -11.51
C TRP A 351 7.23 -29.32 -12.57
N SER A 352 7.48 -28.52 -13.60
CA SER A 352 6.65 -28.49 -14.81
C SER A 352 7.03 -29.62 -15.76
N ILE A 353 8.29 -30.04 -15.82
CA ILE A 353 8.71 -31.10 -16.75
C ILE A 353 8.35 -32.50 -16.23
N ILE A 354 8.51 -32.77 -14.93
CA ILE A 354 8.23 -34.08 -14.31
C ILE A 354 6.80 -34.62 -14.59
N PRO A 355 5.71 -33.82 -14.50
CA PRO A 355 4.34 -34.30 -14.78
C PRO A 355 4.15 -34.89 -16.17
N CYS A 356 4.95 -34.50 -17.17
CA CYS A 356 4.89 -35.07 -18.52
C CYS A 356 5.20 -36.58 -18.53
N PHE A 357 5.88 -37.08 -17.50
CA PHE A 357 6.21 -38.49 -17.29
C PHE A 357 5.25 -39.18 -16.31
N SER A 358 4.18 -38.51 -15.88
CA SER A 358 3.23 -39.07 -14.94
C SER A 358 2.55 -40.31 -15.51
N GLN A 359 2.60 -41.40 -14.76
CA GLN A 359 2.00 -42.69 -15.14
C GLN A 359 0.68 -42.97 -14.42
N ASN A 360 0.43 -42.30 -13.29
CA ASN A 360 -0.80 -42.46 -12.51
C ASN A 360 -1.30 -41.10 -11.98
N PRO A 361 -2.58 -40.98 -11.60
CA PRO A 361 -3.14 -39.73 -11.07
C PRO A 361 -2.41 -39.24 -9.82
N THR A 362 -1.96 -40.15 -8.95
CA THR A 362 -1.24 -39.80 -7.70
C THR A 362 0.08 -39.09 -7.96
N MET A 363 0.88 -39.55 -8.94
CA MET A 363 2.11 -38.88 -9.34
C MET A 363 1.81 -37.50 -9.91
N LEU A 364 0.75 -37.35 -10.71
CA LEU A 364 0.34 -36.06 -11.25
C LEU A 364 -0.04 -35.08 -10.13
N ILE A 365 -0.84 -35.53 -9.17
CA ILE A 365 -1.24 -34.75 -7.99
C ILE A 365 -0.01 -34.30 -7.19
N ALA A 366 0.93 -35.22 -6.93
CA ALA A 366 2.17 -34.89 -6.21
C ALA A 366 2.99 -33.85 -6.99
N CYS A 367 3.12 -34.00 -8.31
CA CYS A 367 3.82 -33.02 -9.13
C CYS A 367 3.13 -31.64 -9.11
N ARG A 368 1.79 -31.61 -9.10
CA ARG A 368 1.00 -30.37 -9.03
C ARG A 368 1.19 -29.66 -7.69
N ALA A 369 1.18 -30.40 -6.57
CA ALA A 369 1.54 -29.85 -5.27
C ALA A 369 2.94 -29.24 -5.29
N MET A 370 3.92 -29.99 -5.82
CA MET A 370 5.31 -29.53 -5.90
C MET A 370 5.52 -28.34 -6.83
N GLN A 371 4.76 -28.22 -7.93
CA GLN A 371 4.79 -27.03 -8.80
C GLN A 371 4.45 -25.76 -8.02
N SER A 372 3.46 -25.82 -7.15
CA SER A 372 2.95 -24.65 -6.45
C SER A 372 3.96 -24.01 -5.49
N LEU A 373 4.99 -24.73 -5.04
CA LEU A 373 6.09 -24.17 -4.25
C LEU A 373 6.81 -23.06 -5.01
N GLY A 374 6.91 -23.17 -6.34
CA GLY A 374 7.52 -22.16 -7.18
C GLY A 374 6.80 -20.81 -7.10
N PRO A 375 5.51 -20.74 -7.49
CA PRO A 375 4.68 -19.56 -7.31
C PRO A 375 4.64 -19.02 -5.89
N SER A 376 4.50 -19.87 -4.87
CA SER A 376 4.54 -19.39 -3.48
C SER A 376 5.85 -18.66 -3.15
N ALA A 377 6.98 -19.15 -3.65
CA ALA A 377 8.29 -18.54 -3.44
C ALA A 377 8.49 -17.25 -4.25
N PHE A 378 8.22 -17.26 -5.56
CA PHE A 378 8.47 -16.09 -6.39
C PHE A 378 7.43 -14.98 -6.22
N LEU A 379 6.16 -15.29 -5.91
CA LEU A 379 5.11 -14.27 -5.70
C LEU A 379 5.38 -13.47 -4.43
N SER A 380 5.73 -14.17 -3.34
CA SER A 380 6.05 -13.53 -2.06
C SER A 380 7.32 -12.68 -2.16
N SER A 381 8.39 -13.24 -2.73
CA SER A 381 9.65 -12.50 -2.92
C SER A 381 9.54 -11.34 -3.93
N SER A 382 8.65 -11.40 -4.92
CA SER A 382 8.42 -10.30 -5.87
C SER A 382 7.98 -9.03 -5.15
N VAL A 383 7.04 -9.14 -4.20
CA VAL A 383 6.54 -8.00 -3.42
C VAL A 383 7.65 -7.40 -2.57
N VAL A 384 8.48 -8.23 -1.94
CA VAL A 384 9.64 -7.79 -1.14
C VAL A 384 10.69 -7.08 -2.01
N ILE A 385 10.99 -7.61 -3.20
CA ILE A 385 11.95 -6.96 -4.11
C ILE A 385 11.39 -5.63 -4.61
N MET A 386 10.10 -5.59 -4.98
CA MET A 386 9.48 -4.41 -5.58
C MET A 386 9.31 -3.27 -4.58
N SER A 387 8.88 -3.57 -3.35
CA SER A 387 8.76 -2.57 -2.25
C SER A 387 10.10 -1.95 -1.85
N ARG A 388 11.22 -2.64 -2.08
CA ARG A 388 12.57 -2.11 -1.80
C ARG A 388 13.16 -1.32 -2.98
N ILE A 389 12.79 -1.66 -4.22
CA ILE A 389 13.34 -1.03 -5.43
C ILE A 389 12.57 0.24 -5.80
N TYR A 390 11.24 0.24 -5.67
CA TYR A 390 10.39 1.36 -6.05
C TYR A 390 9.88 2.08 -4.80
N CYS A 391 10.20 3.38 -4.71
CA CYS A 391 9.67 4.24 -3.66
C CYS A 391 8.21 4.62 -3.93
N PRO A 392 7.40 4.95 -2.90
CA PRO A 392 6.04 5.42 -3.09
C PRO A 392 5.95 6.59 -4.07
N GLY A 393 5.10 6.48 -5.10
CA GLY A 393 4.97 7.51 -6.14
C GLY A 393 4.32 6.99 -7.43
N PRO A 394 4.13 7.85 -8.46
CA PRO A 394 3.39 7.51 -9.68
C PRO A 394 3.97 6.30 -10.43
N ARG A 395 5.30 6.15 -10.45
CA ARG A 395 5.98 5.00 -11.09
C ARG A 395 5.70 3.70 -10.36
N ASN A 396 5.71 3.71 -9.02
CA ASN A 396 5.38 2.55 -8.21
C ASN A 396 3.93 2.12 -8.44
N THR A 397 3.00 3.07 -8.40
CA THR A 397 1.59 2.83 -8.71
C THR A 397 1.43 2.23 -10.11
N LEU A 398 2.09 2.80 -11.12
CA LEU A 398 2.04 2.26 -12.49
C LEU A 398 2.51 0.81 -12.57
N ILE A 399 3.59 0.45 -11.88
CA ILE A 399 4.15 -0.90 -11.92
C ILE A 399 3.25 -1.89 -11.19
N PHE A 400 2.71 -1.53 -10.04
CA PHE A 400 1.68 -2.32 -9.36
C PHE A 400 0.40 -2.48 -10.21
N SER A 401 0.01 -1.46 -10.99
CA SER A 401 -1.10 -1.57 -11.95
C SER A 401 -0.80 -2.53 -13.09
N ILE A 402 0.42 -2.48 -13.66
CA ILE A 402 0.87 -3.44 -14.70
C ILE A 402 0.92 -4.86 -14.12
N LEU A 403 1.35 -5.00 -12.87
CA LEU A 403 1.40 -6.26 -12.15
C LEU A 403 0.00 -6.88 -12.06
N GLY A 404 -1.01 -6.12 -11.61
CA GLY A 404 -2.40 -6.58 -11.59
C GLY A 404 -2.96 -6.92 -12.98
N ALA A 405 -2.68 -6.09 -14.00
CA ALA A 405 -3.14 -6.32 -15.37
C ALA A 405 -2.58 -7.60 -15.99
N SER A 406 -1.35 -7.98 -15.61
CA SER A 406 -0.71 -9.19 -16.10
C SER A 406 -1.33 -10.48 -15.59
N SER A 407 -1.96 -10.45 -14.41
CA SER A 407 -2.74 -11.58 -13.89
C SER A 407 -3.83 -11.98 -14.87
N CYS A 408 -4.57 -11.00 -15.42
CA CYS A 408 -5.64 -11.25 -16.39
C CYS A 408 -5.11 -11.85 -17.70
N VAL A 409 -3.95 -11.36 -18.17
CA VAL A 409 -3.28 -11.92 -19.37
C VAL A 409 -2.83 -13.35 -19.12
N GLY A 410 -2.25 -13.63 -17.94
CA GLY A 410 -1.81 -14.96 -17.54
C GLY A 410 -2.96 -15.94 -17.46
N PHE A 411 -4.04 -15.50 -16.81
CA PHE A 411 -5.27 -16.24 -16.70
C PHE A 411 -5.84 -16.64 -18.07
N TYR A 412 -5.95 -15.69 -19.01
CA TYR A 412 -6.44 -15.99 -20.37
C TYR A 412 -5.47 -16.89 -21.14
N SER A 413 -4.17 -16.63 -21.03
CA SER A 413 -3.14 -17.45 -21.67
C SER A 413 -3.21 -18.90 -21.19
N GLY A 414 -3.48 -19.12 -19.89
CA GLY A 414 -3.71 -20.44 -19.32
C GLY A 414 -4.88 -21.16 -19.97
N ILE A 415 -6.04 -20.50 -20.07
CA ILE A 415 -7.23 -21.07 -20.72
C ILE A 415 -6.94 -21.40 -22.19
N PHE A 416 -6.36 -20.47 -22.94
CA PHE A 416 -6.06 -20.67 -24.36
C PHE A 416 -5.07 -21.81 -24.62
N PHE A 417 -3.92 -21.81 -23.95
CA PHE A 417 -2.91 -22.84 -24.13
C PHE A 417 -3.31 -24.17 -23.48
N GLY A 418 -4.12 -24.14 -22.42
CA GLY A 418 -4.76 -25.30 -21.83
C GLY A 418 -5.69 -25.97 -22.83
N ALA A 419 -6.59 -25.20 -23.46
CA ALA A 419 -7.50 -25.66 -24.50
C ALA A 419 -6.77 -26.20 -25.74
N LEU A 420 -5.75 -25.47 -26.20
CA LEU A 420 -4.91 -25.88 -27.33
C LEU A 420 -4.19 -27.20 -27.04
N SER A 421 -3.67 -27.36 -25.83
CA SER A 421 -3.00 -28.59 -25.40
C SER A 421 -4.00 -29.74 -25.24
N ALA A 422 -5.18 -29.47 -24.68
CA ALA A 422 -6.22 -30.48 -24.50
C ALA A 422 -6.73 -31.05 -25.83
N GLN A 423 -6.91 -30.19 -26.85
CA GLN A 423 -7.55 -30.60 -28.09
C GLN A 423 -6.59 -30.96 -29.24
N VAL A 424 -5.42 -30.32 -29.33
CA VAL A 424 -4.55 -30.42 -30.53
C VAL A 424 -3.18 -31.02 -30.21
N LEU A 425 -2.46 -30.46 -29.24
CA LEU A 425 -1.04 -30.80 -29.01
C LEU A 425 -0.87 -32.04 -28.12
N GLY A 426 -1.86 -32.34 -27.27
CA GLY A 426 -1.79 -33.32 -26.20
C GLY A 426 -1.53 -32.66 -24.84
N TRP A 427 -2.17 -33.19 -23.79
CA TRP A 427 -2.20 -32.59 -22.45
C TRP A 427 -0.83 -32.26 -21.85
N LYS A 428 0.21 -33.04 -22.21
CA LYS A 428 1.58 -32.85 -21.74
C LYS A 428 2.18 -31.50 -22.17
N TRP A 429 1.77 -30.97 -23.32
CA TRP A 429 2.30 -29.71 -23.85
C TRP A 429 1.94 -28.49 -23.02
N HIS A 430 0.85 -28.53 -22.26
CA HIS A 430 0.52 -27.46 -21.30
C HIS A 430 1.67 -27.25 -20.32
N PHE A 431 2.23 -28.33 -19.80
CA PHE A 431 3.35 -28.26 -18.88
C PHE A 431 4.66 -27.80 -19.54
N PHE A 432 4.94 -28.25 -20.77
CA PHE A 432 6.11 -27.80 -21.52
C PHE A 432 6.04 -26.30 -21.85
N ILE A 433 4.88 -25.80 -22.29
CA ILE A 433 4.67 -24.38 -22.59
C ILE A 433 4.88 -23.53 -21.35
N GLY A 434 4.27 -23.92 -20.21
CA GLY A 434 4.50 -23.26 -18.93
C GLY A 434 5.98 -23.28 -18.49
N ALA A 435 6.68 -24.40 -18.68
CA ALA A 435 8.11 -24.50 -18.39
C ALA A 435 8.96 -23.56 -19.26
N PHE A 436 8.67 -23.44 -20.55
CA PHE A 436 9.38 -22.52 -21.45
C PHE A 436 9.15 -21.06 -21.08
N PHE A 437 7.92 -20.68 -20.75
CA PHE A 437 7.63 -19.34 -20.26
C PHE A 437 8.39 -19.06 -18.95
N CYS A 438 8.33 -19.97 -17.99
CA CYS A 438 9.05 -19.85 -16.72
C CYS A 438 10.58 -19.76 -16.91
N ALA A 439 11.15 -20.51 -17.86
CA ALA A 439 12.57 -20.44 -18.19
C ALA A 439 12.97 -19.06 -18.76
N GLY A 440 12.14 -18.48 -19.63
CA GLY A 440 12.37 -17.12 -20.13
C GLY A 440 12.36 -16.08 -19.00
N LEU A 441 11.43 -16.21 -18.05
CA LEU A 441 11.34 -15.34 -16.88
C LEU A 441 12.51 -15.51 -15.92
N PHE A 442 12.96 -16.75 -15.71
CA PHE A 442 14.17 -17.04 -14.93
C PHE A 442 15.40 -16.35 -15.53
N ILE A 443 15.59 -16.45 -16.85
CA ILE A 443 16.71 -15.81 -17.55
C ILE A 443 16.60 -14.29 -17.43
N ALA A 444 15.42 -13.72 -17.67
CA ALA A 444 15.19 -12.29 -17.53
C ALA A 444 15.50 -11.81 -16.10
N GLY A 445 14.95 -12.45 -15.08
CA GLY A 445 15.18 -12.13 -13.67
C GLY A 445 16.66 -12.29 -13.27
N PHE A 446 17.31 -13.36 -13.71
CA PHE A 446 18.72 -13.62 -13.41
C PHE A 446 19.63 -12.49 -13.94
N LEU A 447 19.36 -12.00 -15.15
CA LEU A 447 20.13 -10.95 -15.81
C LEU A 447 19.80 -9.53 -15.30
N THR A 448 18.59 -9.29 -14.81
CA THR A 448 18.10 -7.91 -14.58
C THR A 448 17.88 -7.53 -13.12
N ILE A 449 17.57 -8.48 -12.23
CA ILE A 449 17.42 -8.19 -10.81
C ILE A 449 18.81 -7.76 -10.27
N PRO A 450 18.95 -6.68 -9.48
CA PRO A 450 20.24 -6.32 -8.87
C PRO A 450 20.64 -7.32 -7.77
N LYS A 451 21.95 -7.55 -7.58
CA LYS A 451 22.44 -8.42 -6.49
C LYS A 451 22.46 -7.73 -5.11
N SER A 452 22.58 -6.41 -5.07
CA SER A 452 22.79 -5.63 -3.83
C SER A 452 21.51 -5.18 -3.12
N ASN A 453 20.33 -5.28 -3.74
CA ASN A 453 19.11 -4.62 -3.24
C ASN A 453 18.14 -5.57 -2.54
N GLY A 454 18.67 -6.68 -2.02
CA GLY A 454 17.93 -7.70 -1.30
C GLY A 454 18.68 -8.16 -0.07
N ASP A 455 19.37 -7.25 0.62
CA ASP A 455 20.14 -7.63 1.80
C ASP A 455 19.22 -8.33 2.80
N PRO A 456 19.63 -9.51 3.29
CA PRO A 456 18.88 -10.27 4.27
C PRO A 456 18.63 -9.41 5.50
N ARG A 457 17.50 -9.62 6.18
CA ARG A 457 17.29 -9.12 7.55
C ARG A 457 17.77 -10.19 8.54
N PRO A 458 19.05 -10.15 8.99
CA PRO A 458 19.59 -11.19 9.86
C PRO A 458 19.01 -11.18 11.27
N ASP A 459 18.35 -10.08 11.66
CA ASP A 459 17.60 -9.89 12.90
C ASP A 459 16.26 -10.66 12.92
N LEU A 460 15.81 -11.09 11.74
CA LEU A 460 14.52 -11.73 11.56
C LEU A 460 14.68 -13.26 11.65
N GLU A 461 13.94 -13.90 12.56
CA GLU A 461 13.98 -15.36 12.73
C GLU A 461 12.77 -16.04 12.06
N MET A 462 12.94 -17.29 11.65
CA MET A 462 11.85 -18.07 11.06
C MET A 462 10.99 -18.70 12.16
N ASP A 463 9.67 -18.51 12.08
CA ASP A 463 8.74 -19.22 12.97
C ASP A 463 8.50 -20.65 12.46
N TRP A 464 9.37 -21.55 12.88
CA TRP A 464 9.29 -22.97 12.54
C TRP A 464 8.08 -23.67 13.17
N LEU A 465 7.63 -23.22 14.36
CA LEU A 465 6.48 -23.83 15.05
C LEU A 465 5.17 -23.41 14.37
N GLY A 466 5.01 -22.12 14.06
CA GLY A 466 3.90 -21.59 13.26
C GLY A 466 3.87 -22.25 11.88
N THR A 467 5.02 -22.38 11.22
CA THR A 467 5.11 -23.06 9.92
C THR A 467 4.73 -24.55 10.00
N ALA A 468 5.20 -25.28 11.01
CA ALA A 468 4.92 -26.70 11.17
C ALA A 468 3.44 -26.99 11.50
N THR A 469 2.72 -26.02 12.04
CA THR A 469 1.30 -26.13 12.40
C THR A 469 0.37 -25.63 11.30
N VAL A 470 0.72 -24.51 10.64
CA VAL A 470 -0.03 -23.98 9.49
C VAL A 470 0.10 -24.88 8.26
N ALA A 471 1.23 -25.54 8.06
CA ALA A 471 1.46 -26.37 6.88
C ALA A 471 0.43 -27.51 6.70
N PRO A 472 0.24 -28.40 7.69
CA PRO A 472 -0.72 -29.49 7.59
C PRO A 472 -2.17 -29.06 7.80
N SER A 473 -2.43 -27.92 8.46
CA SER A 473 -3.78 -27.53 8.90
C SER A 473 -4.78 -27.37 7.74
N PRO A 474 -4.64 -26.41 6.81
CA PRO A 474 -5.57 -26.26 5.70
C PRO A 474 -5.47 -27.44 4.75
N ALA A 475 -4.28 -28.02 4.59
CA ALA A 475 -4.04 -29.16 3.71
C ALA A 475 -4.94 -30.36 4.06
N LEU A 476 -5.00 -30.71 5.34
CA LEU A 476 -5.81 -31.82 5.83
C LEU A 476 -7.31 -31.52 5.80
N VAL A 477 -7.71 -30.27 6.12
CA VAL A 477 -9.13 -29.85 6.05
C VAL A 477 -9.64 -29.94 4.62
N VAL A 478 -8.92 -29.35 3.66
CA VAL A 478 -9.34 -29.36 2.25
C VAL A 478 -9.27 -30.77 1.67
N TYR A 479 -8.25 -31.57 2.02
CA TYR A 479 -8.20 -32.99 1.67
C TYR A 479 -9.44 -33.75 2.16
N ALA A 480 -9.86 -33.54 3.40
CA ALA A 480 -11.05 -34.18 3.94
C ALA A 480 -12.32 -33.83 3.17
N LEU A 481 -12.46 -32.57 2.74
CA LEU A 481 -13.59 -32.11 1.94
C LEU A 481 -13.55 -32.70 0.53
N THR A 482 -12.40 -32.70 -0.14
CA THR A 482 -12.32 -33.22 -1.52
C THR A 482 -12.42 -34.74 -1.59
N CYS A 483 -11.88 -35.48 -0.61
CA CYS A 483 -11.89 -36.95 -0.58
C CYS A 483 -13.05 -37.56 0.24
N GLY A 484 -14.16 -36.83 0.39
CA GLY A 484 -15.28 -37.16 1.28
C GLY A 484 -15.90 -38.56 1.12
N GLY A 485 -15.73 -39.22 -0.04
CA GLY A 485 -16.23 -40.58 -0.30
C GLY A 485 -15.57 -41.70 0.54
N ASN A 486 -14.40 -41.46 1.15
CA ASN A 486 -13.74 -42.39 2.07
C ASN A 486 -13.95 -41.99 3.54
N ALA A 487 -15.17 -42.20 4.06
CA ALA A 487 -15.65 -41.69 5.36
C ALA A 487 -14.67 -41.79 6.56
N PRO A 488 -13.90 -42.88 6.77
CA PRO A 488 -12.95 -42.96 7.89
C PRO A 488 -11.72 -42.07 7.71
N ARG A 489 -11.21 -41.96 6.48
CA ARG A 489 -10.00 -41.19 6.17
C ARG A 489 -10.29 -39.69 6.12
N SER A 490 -11.44 -39.31 5.55
CA SER A 490 -11.87 -37.92 5.49
C SER A 490 -12.15 -37.36 6.89
N SER A 491 -12.85 -38.12 7.74
CA SER A 491 -13.12 -37.72 9.13
C SER A 491 -11.84 -37.54 9.95
N LEU A 492 -10.89 -38.48 9.84
CA LEU A 492 -9.61 -38.37 10.52
C LEU A 492 -8.80 -37.15 10.04
N ALA A 493 -8.74 -36.91 8.73
CA ALA A 493 -8.07 -35.74 8.17
C ALA A 493 -8.72 -34.43 8.65
N LEU A 494 -10.05 -34.36 8.73
CA LEU A 494 -10.76 -33.17 9.23
C LEU A 494 -10.46 -32.88 10.69
N ILE A 495 -10.46 -33.92 11.54
CA ILE A 495 -10.13 -33.81 12.97
C ILE A 495 -8.68 -33.35 13.14
N LEU A 496 -7.73 -34.02 12.48
CA LEU A 496 -6.32 -33.66 12.54
C LEU A 496 -6.07 -32.24 12.01
N GLY A 497 -6.68 -31.87 10.88
CA GLY A 497 -6.58 -30.53 10.30
C GLY A 497 -7.09 -29.45 11.26
N SER A 498 -8.22 -29.71 11.92
CA SER A 498 -8.80 -28.80 12.92
C SER A 498 -7.94 -28.69 14.18
N ILE A 499 -7.31 -29.78 14.62
CA ILE A 499 -6.34 -29.76 15.72
C ILE A 499 -5.11 -28.93 15.35
N PHE A 500 -4.55 -29.13 14.15
CA PHE A 500 -3.42 -28.32 13.68
C PHE A 500 -3.79 -26.85 13.52
N LEU A 501 -5.01 -26.53 13.10
CA LEU A 501 -5.49 -25.15 13.02
C LEU A 501 -5.60 -24.52 14.41
N ALA A 502 -6.17 -25.23 15.39
CA ALA A 502 -6.23 -24.76 16.76
C ALA A 502 -4.83 -24.57 17.37
N LEU A 503 -3.90 -25.49 17.06
CA LEU A 503 -2.51 -25.40 17.50
C LEU A 503 -1.78 -24.24 16.84
N PHE A 504 -2.03 -23.98 15.55
CA PHE A 504 -1.49 -22.81 14.84
C PHE A 504 -1.93 -21.51 15.51
N VAL A 505 -3.23 -21.34 15.75
CA VAL A 505 -3.74 -20.16 16.47
C VAL A 505 -3.11 -20.06 17.86
N TYR A 506 -2.94 -21.18 18.56
CA TYR A 506 -2.30 -21.18 19.87
C TYR A 506 -0.82 -20.74 19.82
N VAL A 507 -0.06 -21.26 18.86
CA VAL A 507 1.36 -20.94 18.69
C VAL A 507 1.56 -19.49 18.28
N GLU A 508 0.77 -18.98 17.33
CA GLU A 508 0.90 -17.61 16.84
C GLU A 508 0.52 -16.56 17.90
N VAL A 509 -0.47 -16.85 18.74
CA VAL A 509 -0.94 -15.90 19.76
C VAL A 509 -0.11 -15.94 21.04
N TRP A 510 0.32 -17.12 21.49
CA TRP A 510 0.97 -17.28 22.81
C TRP A 510 2.37 -17.90 22.78
N GLY A 511 2.73 -18.60 21.70
CA GLY A 511 3.94 -19.45 21.66
C GLY A 511 5.15 -18.84 20.97
N SER A 512 4.95 -17.98 19.97
CA SER A 512 6.02 -17.45 19.12
C SER A 512 6.44 -16.04 19.51
N SER A 513 7.74 -15.79 19.61
CA SER A 513 8.30 -14.44 19.83
C SER A 513 8.28 -13.59 18.56
N GLN A 514 8.27 -14.23 17.38
CA GLN A 514 8.18 -13.56 16.09
C GLN A 514 7.21 -14.33 15.17
N PRO A 515 5.88 -14.24 15.42
CA PRO A 515 4.85 -14.98 14.70
C PRO A 515 4.87 -14.72 13.18
N LEU A 516 4.41 -15.70 12.38
CA LEU A 516 4.21 -15.50 10.93
C LEU A 516 3.15 -14.42 10.66
N VAL A 517 2.10 -14.38 11.50
CA VAL A 517 1.02 -13.41 11.42
C VAL A 517 0.84 -12.76 12.79
N PRO A 518 1.47 -11.59 13.03
CA PRO A 518 1.33 -10.85 14.28
C PRO A 518 -0.14 -10.57 14.59
N SER A 519 -0.55 -10.77 15.85
CA SER A 519 -1.91 -10.49 16.31
C SER A 519 -2.32 -9.03 16.11
N GLU A 520 -1.35 -8.12 16.08
CA GLU A 520 -1.51 -6.69 15.80
C GLU A 520 -2.25 -6.42 14.48
N VAL A 521 -2.07 -7.29 13.47
CA VAL A 521 -2.79 -7.21 12.19
C VAL A 521 -4.31 -7.29 12.39
N PHE A 522 -4.77 -8.06 13.38
CA PHE A 522 -6.19 -8.27 13.67
C PHE A 522 -6.78 -7.31 14.70
N GLU A 523 -5.96 -6.49 15.37
CA GLU A 523 -6.46 -5.43 16.27
C GLU A 523 -7.30 -4.41 15.49
N THR A 524 -6.93 -4.20 14.22
CA THR A 524 -7.72 -3.40 13.28
C THR A 524 -8.96 -4.17 12.85
N LYS A 525 -10.12 -3.85 13.45
CA LYS A 525 -11.43 -4.49 13.19
C LYS A 525 -11.83 -4.58 11.70
N CYS A 526 -11.27 -3.74 10.83
CA CYS A 526 -11.51 -3.80 9.38
C CYS A 526 -10.88 -5.05 8.76
N ILE A 527 -9.67 -5.43 9.20
CA ILE A 527 -8.89 -6.54 8.64
C ILE A 527 -9.58 -7.89 8.88
N SER A 528 -10.07 -8.16 10.09
CA SER A 528 -10.78 -9.43 10.38
C SER A 528 -12.02 -9.61 9.50
N ARG A 529 -12.75 -8.53 9.21
CA ARG A 529 -13.91 -8.56 8.29
C ARG A 529 -13.48 -8.74 6.85
N LEU A 530 -12.38 -8.08 6.44
CA LEU A 530 -11.79 -8.23 5.12
C LEU A 530 -11.34 -9.67 4.85
N VAL A 531 -10.71 -10.33 5.82
CA VAL A 531 -10.30 -11.74 5.73
C VAL A 531 -11.48 -12.66 5.44
N VAL A 532 -12.58 -12.53 6.19
CA VAL A 532 -13.80 -13.33 5.97
C VAL A 532 -14.41 -13.03 4.60
N ALA A 533 -14.49 -11.76 4.23
CA ALA A 533 -15.02 -11.32 2.96
C ALA A 533 -14.23 -11.93 1.79
N LEU A 534 -12.90 -11.84 1.82
CA LEU A 534 -12.03 -12.35 0.76
C LEU A 534 -12.07 -13.88 0.65
N PHE A 535 -12.10 -14.58 1.78
CA PHE A 535 -12.23 -16.03 1.81
C PHE A 535 -13.51 -16.51 1.12
N VAL A 536 -14.63 -15.81 1.32
CA VAL A 536 -15.92 -16.14 0.69
C VAL A 536 -15.96 -15.71 -0.78
N SER A 537 -15.46 -14.52 -1.11
CA SER A 537 -15.51 -14.00 -2.49
C SER A 537 -14.62 -14.77 -3.46
N TYR A 538 -13.40 -15.10 -3.07
CA TYR A 538 -12.51 -15.92 -3.91
C TYR A 538 -12.96 -17.38 -3.97
N GLY A 539 -13.67 -17.86 -2.93
CA GLY A 539 -14.46 -19.08 -3.01
C GLY A 539 -15.46 -19.06 -4.16
N SER A 540 -16.34 -18.05 -4.17
CA SER A 540 -17.32 -17.82 -5.25
C SER A 540 -16.65 -17.72 -6.62
N PHE A 541 -15.53 -17.02 -6.73
CA PHE A 541 -14.76 -16.91 -7.98
C PHE A 541 -14.26 -18.27 -8.48
N SER A 542 -13.68 -19.08 -7.59
CA SER A 542 -13.21 -20.42 -7.97
C SER A 542 -14.35 -21.32 -8.45
N LEU A 543 -15.52 -21.22 -7.82
CA LEU A 543 -16.71 -21.98 -8.25
C LEU A 543 -17.19 -21.54 -9.63
N VAL A 544 -17.27 -20.24 -9.91
CA VAL A 544 -17.58 -19.73 -11.25
C VAL A 544 -16.56 -20.27 -12.26
N LEU A 545 -15.27 -20.14 -11.97
CA LEU A 545 -14.21 -20.55 -12.89
C LEU A 545 -14.26 -22.04 -13.22
N PHE A 546 -14.29 -22.89 -12.19
CA PHE A 546 -14.24 -24.34 -12.36
C PHE A 546 -15.52 -24.86 -13.04
N TYR A 547 -16.69 -24.51 -12.50
CA TYR A 547 -17.95 -25.04 -13.00
C TYR A 547 -18.41 -24.39 -14.30
N ALA A 548 -18.06 -23.13 -14.60
CA ALA A 548 -18.33 -22.56 -15.92
C ALA A 548 -17.47 -23.25 -16.99
N SER A 549 -16.19 -23.50 -16.72
CA SER A 549 -15.33 -24.26 -17.64
C SER A 549 -15.91 -25.66 -17.88
N PHE A 550 -16.26 -26.37 -16.80
CA PHE A 550 -16.84 -27.70 -16.89
C PHE A 550 -18.20 -27.72 -17.62
N TYR A 551 -19.05 -26.71 -17.40
CA TYR A 551 -20.32 -26.57 -18.09
C TYR A 551 -20.14 -26.37 -19.61
N ILE A 552 -19.21 -25.50 -20.02
CA ILE A 552 -18.98 -25.21 -21.44
C ILE A 552 -18.41 -26.44 -22.16
N GLU A 553 -17.52 -27.20 -21.53
CA GLU A 553 -16.93 -28.39 -22.13
C GLU A 553 -17.88 -29.60 -22.13
N SER A 554 -18.48 -29.89 -20.97
CA SER A 554 -19.19 -31.15 -20.75
C SER A 554 -20.68 -31.06 -21.07
N ALA A 555 -21.35 -29.95 -20.74
CA ALA A 555 -22.80 -29.83 -20.91
C ALA A 555 -23.19 -29.28 -22.29
N LEU A 556 -22.35 -28.43 -22.87
CA LEU A 556 -22.60 -27.83 -24.19
C LEU A 556 -21.93 -28.59 -25.35
N TYR A 557 -21.20 -29.68 -25.05
CA TYR A 557 -20.45 -30.51 -26.01
C TYR A 557 -19.54 -29.71 -26.95
N ASN A 558 -19.07 -28.56 -26.49
CA ASN A 558 -18.16 -27.71 -27.24
C ASN A 558 -16.73 -28.17 -26.96
N GLY A 559 -15.92 -28.35 -28.00
CA GLY A 559 -14.50 -28.70 -27.83
C GLY A 559 -13.76 -27.66 -26.97
N PRO A 560 -12.69 -28.05 -26.24
CA PRO A 560 -11.96 -27.15 -25.35
C PRO A 560 -11.52 -25.82 -26.00
N LEU A 561 -11.20 -25.81 -27.31
CA LEU A 561 -10.81 -24.57 -28.00
C LEU A 561 -11.92 -23.51 -28.04
N LEU A 562 -13.20 -23.91 -28.02
CA LEU A 562 -14.33 -22.98 -28.03
C LEU A 562 -14.61 -22.36 -26.65
N THR A 563 -14.08 -22.94 -25.56
CA THR A 563 -14.21 -22.31 -24.23
C THR A 563 -13.42 -21.00 -24.19
N THR A 564 -12.27 -20.95 -24.85
CA THR A 564 -11.38 -19.77 -24.87
C THR A 564 -12.11 -18.48 -25.28
N PRO A 565 -12.77 -18.39 -26.46
CA PRO A 565 -13.46 -17.17 -26.85
C PRO A 565 -14.58 -16.76 -25.89
N TRP A 566 -15.16 -17.71 -25.15
CA TRP A 566 -16.24 -17.42 -24.21
C TRP A 566 -15.75 -16.83 -22.88
N PHE A 567 -14.48 -17.04 -22.54
CA PHE A 567 -13.80 -16.41 -21.40
C PHE A 567 -13.14 -15.06 -21.75
N ILE A 568 -13.14 -14.64 -23.03
CA ILE A 568 -12.61 -13.33 -23.44
C ILE A 568 -13.24 -12.16 -22.66
N PRO A 569 -14.57 -12.08 -22.42
CA PRO A 569 -15.14 -10.97 -21.68
C PRO A 569 -14.54 -10.80 -20.28
N LEU A 570 -14.31 -11.92 -19.59
CA LEU A 570 -13.68 -11.94 -18.26
C LEU A 570 -12.24 -11.43 -18.32
N ALA A 571 -11.45 -11.92 -19.28
CA ALA A 571 -10.05 -11.54 -19.45
C ALA A 571 -9.87 -10.08 -19.93
N ALA A 572 -10.59 -9.70 -20.99
CA ALA A 572 -10.46 -8.40 -21.63
C ALA A 572 -10.91 -7.29 -20.69
N GLY A 573 -12.06 -7.45 -20.04
CA GLY A 573 -12.53 -6.41 -19.15
C GLY A 573 -11.81 -6.39 -17.81
N GLY A 574 -11.25 -7.52 -17.34
CA GLY A 574 -10.33 -7.50 -16.20
C GLY A 574 -9.02 -6.77 -16.49
N PHE A 575 -8.46 -6.97 -17.69
CA PHE A 575 -7.31 -6.19 -18.16
C PHE A 575 -7.63 -4.69 -18.24
N MET A 576 -8.80 -4.32 -18.77
CA MET A 576 -9.26 -2.92 -18.81
C MET A 576 -9.46 -2.34 -17.40
N LEU A 577 -10.07 -3.10 -16.49
CA LEU A 577 -10.27 -2.69 -15.10
C LEU A 577 -8.95 -2.60 -14.33
N ALA A 578 -7.97 -3.45 -14.59
CA ALA A 578 -6.66 -3.33 -13.95
C ALA A 578 -5.90 -2.06 -14.37
N LEU A 579 -6.08 -1.62 -15.62
CA LEU A 579 -5.50 -0.37 -16.12
C LEU A 579 -6.23 0.88 -15.61
N VAL A 580 -7.56 0.82 -15.52
CA VAL A 580 -8.41 1.98 -15.20
C VAL A 580 -8.85 2.02 -13.72
N GLY A 581 -8.71 0.91 -13.00
CA GLY A 581 -9.28 0.67 -11.68
C GLY A 581 -8.81 1.66 -10.60
N GLY A 582 -7.60 2.21 -10.75
CA GLY A 582 -7.11 3.28 -9.90
C GLY A 582 -7.97 4.55 -9.96
N PHE A 583 -8.54 4.88 -11.12
CA PHE A 583 -9.45 6.02 -11.24
C PHE A 583 -10.80 5.77 -10.56
N ALA A 584 -11.29 4.53 -10.56
CA ALA A 584 -12.60 4.19 -9.97
C ALA A 584 -12.63 4.43 -8.44
N LEU A 585 -11.50 4.21 -7.76
CA LEU A 585 -11.34 4.44 -6.33
C LEU A 585 -11.45 5.93 -5.94
N HIS A 586 -11.10 6.85 -6.85
CA HIS A 586 -11.21 8.29 -6.61
C HIS A 586 -12.64 8.84 -6.81
N ILE A 587 -13.50 8.10 -7.52
CA ILE A 587 -14.83 8.59 -7.96
C ILE A 587 -15.95 8.08 -7.03
N LEU A 588 -15.80 6.90 -6.44
CA LEU A 588 -16.85 6.22 -5.68
C LEU A 588 -16.46 5.95 -4.23
N ASN A 589 -17.37 6.26 -3.31
CA ASN A 589 -17.23 5.92 -1.89
C ASN A 589 -17.06 4.39 -1.73
N GLY A 590 -16.05 3.94 -0.97
CA GLY A 590 -15.65 2.53 -0.85
C GLY A 590 -16.79 1.57 -0.50
N ARG A 591 -17.78 2.01 0.28
CA ARG A 591 -18.98 1.20 0.58
C ARG A 591 -19.85 0.91 -0.65
N ARG A 592 -20.02 1.89 -1.55
CA ARG A 592 -20.81 1.71 -2.79
C ARG A 592 -20.08 0.80 -3.77
N LEU A 593 -18.76 0.95 -3.85
CA LEU A 593 -17.91 0.12 -4.71
C LEU A 593 -17.97 -1.36 -4.26
N LEU A 594 -17.96 -1.61 -2.95
CA LEU A 594 -18.10 -2.94 -2.40
C LEU A 594 -19.50 -3.56 -2.67
N LEU A 595 -20.58 -2.76 -2.64
CA LEU A 595 -21.91 -3.28 -2.98
C LEU A 595 -22.05 -3.63 -4.46
N ILE A 596 -21.49 -2.80 -5.37
CA ILE A 596 -21.44 -3.09 -6.81
C ILE A 596 -20.71 -4.41 -7.05
N PHE A 597 -19.61 -4.62 -6.35
CA PHE A 597 -18.87 -5.87 -6.35
C PHE A 597 -19.76 -7.08 -6.01
N CYS A 598 -20.49 -7.02 -4.88
CA CYS A 598 -21.26 -8.16 -4.42
C CYS A 598 -22.36 -8.52 -5.41
N LEU A 599 -23.02 -7.47 -5.93
CA LEU A 599 -24.10 -7.59 -6.90
C LEU A 599 -23.58 -8.15 -8.23
N GLY A 600 -22.34 -7.81 -8.63
CA GLY A 600 -21.65 -8.42 -9.77
C GLY A 600 -21.49 -9.94 -9.59
N PHE A 601 -20.87 -10.38 -8.50
CA PHE A 601 -20.70 -11.81 -8.23
C PHE A 601 -22.03 -12.55 -8.11
N LEU A 602 -22.98 -11.98 -7.36
CA LEU A 602 -24.30 -12.55 -7.17
C LEU A 602 -25.04 -12.68 -8.51
N GLY A 603 -25.02 -11.62 -9.33
CA GLY A 603 -25.64 -11.63 -10.65
C GLY A 603 -25.03 -12.68 -11.58
N SER A 604 -23.70 -12.78 -11.60
CA SER A 604 -23.00 -13.81 -12.38
C SER A 604 -23.41 -15.23 -11.99
N LEU A 605 -23.37 -15.54 -10.70
CA LEU A 605 -23.72 -16.85 -10.18
C LEU A 605 -25.19 -17.21 -10.36
N ILE A 606 -26.10 -16.24 -10.21
CA ILE A 606 -27.52 -16.43 -10.51
C ILE A 606 -27.70 -16.74 -11.99
N LEU A 607 -27.08 -15.98 -12.90
CA LEU A 607 -27.18 -16.21 -14.34
C LEU A 607 -26.68 -17.61 -14.73
N PHE A 608 -25.58 -18.09 -14.14
CA PHE A 608 -25.10 -19.46 -14.32
C PHE A 608 -26.02 -20.51 -13.70
N SER A 609 -26.67 -20.20 -12.58
CA SER A 609 -27.59 -21.12 -11.87
C SER A 609 -28.91 -21.34 -12.61
N ILE A 610 -29.39 -20.34 -13.36
CA ILE A 610 -30.68 -20.38 -14.07
C ILE A 610 -30.56 -20.79 -15.54
N ILE A 611 -29.37 -21.21 -16.00
CA ILE A 611 -29.18 -21.59 -17.41
C ILE A 611 -30.11 -22.75 -17.75
N PRO A 612 -30.94 -22.63 -18.81
CA PRO A 612 -31.87 -23.68 -19.21
C PRO A 612 -31.17 -24.88 -19.87
N ASP A 613 -31.73 -26.08 -19.69
CA ASP A 613 -31.19 -27.31 -20.26
C ASP A 613 -31.28 -27.34 -21.80
N SER A 614 -30.09 -27.35 -22.43
CA SER A 614 -29.61 -27.93 -23.72
C SER A 614 -30.48 -27.99 -24.99
N ARG A 615 -31.75 -27.56 -25.01
CA ARG A 615 -32.60 -27.55 -26.22
C ARG A 615 -32.63 -26.22 -26.97
N ILE A 616 -31.81 -25.26 -26.56
CA ILE A 616 -31.74 -23.91 -27.10
C ILE A 616 -30.40 -23.71 -27.81
N SER A 617 -30.37 -22.91 -28.88
CA SER A 617 -29.15 -22.63 -29.65
C SER A 617 -28.00 -22.10 -28.76
N ASN A 618 -26.80 -22.67 -28.93
CA ASN A 618 -25.58 -22.28 -28.21
C ASN A 618 -25.30 -20.77 -28.29
N SER A 619 -25.59 -20.13 -29.42
CA SER A 619 -25.41 -18.67 -29.60
C SER A 619 -26.32 -17.84 -28.70
N PHE A 620 -27.54 -18.31 -28.43
CA PHE A 620 -28.46 -17.65 -27.51
C PHE A 620 -28.02 -17.86 -26.06
N LEU A 621 -27.64 -19.09 -25.68
CA LEU A 621 -27.13 -19.39 -24.34
C LEU A 621 -25.90 -18.54 -24.01
N TYR A 622 -24.99 -18.41 -24.97
CA TYR A 622 -23.83 -17.55 -24.82
C TYR A 622 -24.23 -16.08 -24.62
N SER A 623 -25.06 -15.53 -25.51
CA SER A 623 -25.38 -14.10 -25.51
C SER A 623 -26.24 -13.67 -24.32
N ALA A 624 -27.18 -14.51 -23.89
CA ALA A 624 -28.16 -14.17 -22.85
C ALA A 624 -27.68 -14.50 -21.43
N PHE A 625 -26.86 -15.53 -21.27
CA PHE A 625 -26.45 -16.01 -19.93
C PHE A 625 -24.94 -15.91 -19.73
N ILE A 626 -24.14 -16.56 -20.57
CA ILE A 626 -22.70 -16.72 -20.31
C ILE A 626 -21.95 -15.39 -20.44
N LEU A 627 -22.16 -14.66 -21.52
CA LEU A 627 -21.48 -13.38 -21.74
C LEU A 627 -21.82 -12.37 -20.63
N PRO A 628 -23.09 -12.12 -20.27
CA PRO A 628 -23.41 -11.23 -19.16
C PRO A 628 -22.88 -11.75 -17.82
N ALA A 629 -22.91 -13.07 -17.59
CA ALA A 629 -22.36 -13.65 -16.36
C ALA A 629 -20.84 -13.47 -16.26
N MET A 630 -20.09 -13.60 -17.35
CA MET A 630 -18.64 -13.35 -17.38
C MET A 630 -18.31 -11.88 -17.11
N VAL A 631 -19.07 -10.95 -17.69
CA VAL A 631 -18.90 -9.51 -17.42
C VAL A 631 -19.21 -9.18 -15.95
N LEU A 632 -20.24 -9.79 -15.37
CA LEU A 632 -20.59 -9.58 -13.97
C LEU A 632 -19.55 -10.22 -13.01
N ALA A 633 -19.01 -11.40 -13.35
CA ALA A 633 -17.94 -12.05 -12.59
C ALA A 633 -16.67 -11.20 -12.56
N MET A 634 -16.33 -10.61 -13.70
CA MET A 634 -15.20 -9.69 -13.86
C MET A 634 -15.32 -8.46 -12.95
N VAL A 635 -16.46 -7.76 -13.00
CA VAL A 635 -16.72 -6.60 -12.11
C VAL A 635 -16.56 -7.00 -10.64
N GLY A 636 -16.95 -8.22 -10.29
CA GLY A 636 -16.66 -8.80 -8.99
C GLY A 636 -15.16 -8.92 -8.71
N VAL A 637 -14.46 -9.83 -9.40
CA VAL A 637 -13.10 -10.22 -8.97
C VAL A 637 -12.12 -9.04 -8.93
N ASP A 638 -12.12 -8.19 -9.96
CA ASP A 638 -11.10 -7.15 -10.12
C ASP A 638 -11.30 -5.97 -9.17
N ILE A 639 -12.55 -5.58 -8.90
CA ILE A 639 -12.84 -4.49 -7.97
C ILE A 639 -12.49 -4.90 -6.53
N THR A 640 -12.80 -6.15 -6.14
CA THR A 640 -12.38 -6.65 -4.82
C THR A 640 -10.88 -6.76 -4.71
N PHE A 641 -10.17 -7.11 -5.80
CA PHE A 641 -8.72 -7.12 -5.80
C PHE A 641 -8.13 -5.72 -5.49
N ASN A 642 -8.68 -4.67 -6.08
CA ASN A 642 -8.21 -3.30 -5.85
C ASN A 642 -8.54 -2.76 -4.45
N ILE A 643 -9.76 -3.02 -3.95
CA ILE A 643 -10.21 -2.48 -2.65
C ILE A 643 -9.43 -3.07 -1.48
N HIS A 644 -9.14 -4.37 -1.47
CA HIS A 644 -8.43 -4.95 -0.32
C HIS A 644 -6.99 -4.43 -0.22
N ASN A 645 -6.31 -4.27 -1.36
CA ASN A 645 -4.98 -3.68 -1.40
C ASN A 645 -5.01 -2.24 -0.85
N PHE A 646 -6.02 -1.46 -1.24
CA PHE A 646 -6.24 -0.13 -0.69
C PHE A 646 -6.46 -0.14 0.84
N ILE A 647 -7.32 -1.03 1.35
CA ILE A 647 -7.60 -1.15 2.79
C ILE A 647 -6.32 -1.49 3.57
N ILE A 648 -5.49 -2.42 3.06
CA ILE A 648 -4.22 -2.78 3.70
C ILE A 648 -3.31 -1.54 3.80
N THR A 649 -3.10 -0.84 2.68
CA THR A 649 -2.18 0.30 2.62
C THR A 649 -2.62 1.51 3.45
N THR A 650 -3.92 1.64 3.73
CA THR A 650 -4.49 2.79 4.45
C THR A 650 -4.80 2.50 5.91
N SER A 651 -5.10 1.24 6.25
CA SER A 651 -5.57 0.85 7.58
C SER A 651 -4.47 0.26 8.47
N LEU A 652 -3.32 -0.12 7.90
CA LEU A 652 -2.22 -0.74 8.64
C LEU A 652 -0.92 0.09 8.53
N PRO A 653 -0.12 0.17 9.60
CA PRO A 653 1.25 0.71 9.58
C PRO A 653 2.12 0.03 8.53
N GLU A 654 3.09 0.76 7.95
CA GLU A 654 3.99 0.26 6.88
C GLU A 654 4.65 -1.09 7.24
N HIS A 655 5.04 -1.27 8.50
CA HIS A 655 5.71 -2.49 8.96
C HIS A 655 4.80 -3.73 8.98
N LEU A 656 3.47 -3.57 9.02
CA LEU A 656 2.48 -4.68 8.99
C LEU A 656 1.91 -4.95 7.61
N GLN A 657 2.01 -4.01 6.67
CA GLN A 657 1.38 -4.12 5.35
C GLN A 657 1.85 -5.33 4.54
N ALA A 658 3.15 -5.64 4.59
CA ALA A 658 3.72 -6.79 3.88
C ALA A 658 3.15 -8.13 4.40
N VAL A 659 3.06 -8.28 5.73
CA VAL A 659 2.52 -9.48 6.37
C VAL A 659 1.02 -9.61 6.10
N ALA A 660 0.26 -8.52 6.21
CA ALA A 660 -1.16 -8.51 5.90
C ALA A 660 -1.45 -8.82 4.42
N GLY A 661 -0.62 -8.32 3.50
CA GLY A 661 -0.70 -8.66 2.07
C GLY A 661 -0.44 -10.13 1.80
N ALA A 662 0.56 -10.73 2.46
CA ALA A 662 0.86 -12.15 2.35
C ALA A 662 -0.25 -13.03 2.93
N LEU A 663 -0.81 -12.65 4.09
CA LEU A 663 -1.97 -13.30 4.71
C LEU A 663 -3.18 -13.28 3.78
N ILE A 664 -3.48 -12.12 3.21
CA ILE A 664 -4.61 -11.96 2.30
C ILE A 664 -4.41 -12.81 1.04
N THR A 665 -3.24 -12.74 0.40
CA THR A 665 -2.95 -13.56 -0.80
C THR A 665 -3.07 -15.06 -0.49
N SER A 666 -2.55 -15.50 0.66
CA SER A 666 -2.72 -16.86 1.18
C SER A 666 -4.21 -17.25 1.30
N LEU A 667 -5.02 -16.37 1.88
CA LEU A 667 -6.46 -16.58 2.04
C LEU A 667 -7.23 -16.62 0.71
N LEU A 668 -6.81 -15.87 -0.31
CA LEU A 668 -7.41 -15.93 -1.65
C LEU A 668 -7.33 -17.35 -2.20
N TYR A 669 -6.11 -17.91 -2.21
CA TYR A 669 -5.88 -19.29 -2.65
C TYR A 669 -6.56 -20.32 -1.75
N LEU A 670 -6.63 -20.07 -0.44
CA LEU A 670 -7.31 -20.95 0.49
C LEU A 670 -8.82 -21.02 0.20
N GLY A 671 -9.45 -19.86 -0.01
CA GLY A 671 -10.87 -19.76 -0.36
C GLY A 671 -11.18 -20.53 -1.63
N MET A 672 -10.35 -20.37 -2.67
CA MET A 672 -10.51 -21.12 -3.92
C MET A 672 -10.47 -22.64 -3.71
N ALA A 673 -9.49 -23.15 -2.96
CA ALA A 673 -9.34 -24.59 -2.72
C ALA A 673 -10.45 -25.15 -1.81
N PHE A 674 -10.78 -24.43 -0.73
CA PHE A 674 -11.73 -24.88 0.29
C PHE A 674 -13.14 -25.01 -0.26
N TRP A 675 -13.67 -23.97 -0.91
CA TRP A 675 -15.05 -23.97 -1.39
C TRP A 675 -15.27 -24.92 -2.56
N LEU A 676 -14.26 -25.12 -3.41
CA LEU A 676 -14.28 -26.18 -4.41
C LEU A 676 -14.38 -27.57 -3.76
N GLY A 677 -13.64 -27.80 -2.67
CA GLY A 677 -13.74 -29.02 -1.87
C GLY A 677 -15.13 -29.24 -1.25
N VAL A 678 -15.77 -28.18 -0.73
CA VAL A 678 -17.13 -28.25 -0.17
C VAL A 678 -18.15 -28.72 -1.21
N VAL A 679 -18.09 -28.17 -2.43
CA VAL A 679 -19.01 -28.60 -3.49
C VAL A 679 -18.72 -30.03 -3.90
N GLU A 680 -17.45 -30.46 -3.93
CA GLU A 680 -17.10 -31.86 -4.24
C GLU A 680 -17.59 -32.84 -3.16
N THR A 681 -17.54 -32.47 -1.87
CA THR A 681 -18.17 -33.28 -0.81
C THR A 681 -19.67 -33.42 -1.07
N ALA A 682 -20.33 -32.32 -1.43
CA ALA A 682 -21.77 -32.29 -1.67
C ALA A 682 -22.16 -33.12 -2.90
N THR A 683 -21.41 -33.03 -4.01
CA THR A 683 -21.64 -33.83 -5.21
C THR A 683 -21.40 -35.32 -4.92
N SER A 684 -20.37 -35.66 -4.15
CA SER A 684 -20.07 -37.04 -3.74
C SER A 684 -21.17 -37.65 -2.88
N ALA A 685 -21.63 -36.93 -1.86
CA ALA A 685 -22.73 -37.36 -1.00
C ALA A 685 -24.05 -37.56 -1.79
N GLN A 686 -24.27 -36.75 -2.82
CA GLN A 686 -25.46 -36.85 -3.66
C GLN A 686 -25.37 -38.04 -4.63
N LYS A 687 -24.17 -38.36 -5.16
CA LYS A 687 -23.93 -39.58 -5.96
C LYS A 687 -24.22 -40.84 -5.14
N GLU A 688 -23.75 -40.89 -3.90
CA GLU A 688 -23.98 -42.01 -2.99
C GLU A 688 -25.48 -42.22 -2.71
N LYS A 689 -26.23 -41.13 -2.48
CA LYS A 689 -27.69 -41.20 -2.24
C LYS A 689 -28.52 -41.59 -3.45
N ARG A 690 -28.13 -41.18 -4.67
CA ARG A 690 -28.91 -41.45 -5.89
C ARG A 690 -28.61 -42.79 -6.55
N ALA A 691 -27.52 -43.47 -6.18
CA ALA A 691 -27.05 -44.72 -6.81
C ALA A 691 -26.91 -44.64 -8.35
N GLU A 692 -26.84 -43.43 -8.90
CA GLU A 692 -26.70 -43.12 -10.33
C GLU A 692 -25.64 -42.02 -10.50
N SER A 693 -24.96 -42.00 -11.64
CA SER A 693 -24.04 -40.92 -11.99
C SER A 693 -24.82 -39.61 -12.18
N LEU A 694 -24.56 -38.61 -11.35
CA LEU A 694 -25.10 -37.25 -11.55
C LEU A 694 -24.71 -36.73 -12.94
N ASP A 695 -25.69 -36.22 -13.69
CA ASP A 695 -25.44 -35.50 -14.94
C ASP A 695 -24.49 -34.31 -14.72
N GLY A 696 -23.63 -34.02 -15.70
CA GLY A 696 -22.63 -32.96 -15.62
C GLY A 696 -23.26 -31.60 -15.34
N THR A 697 -24.45 -31.35 -15.90
CA THR A 697 -25.23 -30.12 -15.69
C THR A 697 -25.69 -29.96 -14.24
N SER A 698 -26.14 -31.05 -13.62
CA SER A 698 -26.57 -31.05 -12.22
C SER A 698 -25.41 -30.75 -11.26
N GLN A 699 -24.21 -31.24 -11.58
CA GLN A 699 -23.00 -30.94 -10.80
C GLN A 699 -22.63 -29.46 -10.90
N CYS A 700 -22.69 -28.86 -12.10
CA CYS A 700 -22.50 -27.42 -12.29
C CYS A 700 -23.51 -26.58 -11.51
N GLN A 701 -24.79 -26.95 -11.56
CA GLN A 701 -25.86 -26.24 -10.83
C GLN A 701 -25.62 -26.25 -9.31
N MET A 702 -25.15 -27.36 -8.74
CA MET A 702 -24.78 -27.41 -7.32
C MET A 702 -23.66 -26.42 -6.99
N GLY A 703 -22.64 -26.33 -7.85
CA GLY A 703 -21.56 -25.34 -7.72
C GLY A 703 -22.07 -23.90 -7.78
N PHE A 704 -22.90 -23.57 -8.76
CA PHE A 704 -23.41 -22.21 -8.94
C PHE A 704 -24.38 -21.78 -7.83
N TRP A 705 -25.24 -22.67 -7.35
CA TRP A 705 -26.12 -22.38 -6.20
C TRP A 705 -25.34 -22.23 -4.90
N THR A 706 -24.30 -23.04 -4.68
CA THR A 706 -23.41 -22.87 -3.53
C THR A 706 -22.71 -21.52 -3.60
N GLY A 707 -22.15 -21.16 -4.75
CA GLY A 707 -21.54 -19.84 -4.96
C GLY A 707 -22.53 -18.68 -4.75
N THR A 708 -23.79 -18.84 -5.18
CA THR A 708 -24.85 -17.84 -4.92
C THR A 708 -25.07 -17.63 -3.43
N GLY A 709 -25.11 -18.71 -2.64
CA GLY A 709 -25.18 -18.63 -1.17
C GLY A 709 -23.99 -17.89 -0.55
N LEU A 710 -22.78 -18.16 -1.05
CA LEU A 710 -21.56 -17.46 -0.61
C LEU A 710 -21.60 -15.96 -0.95
N ALA A 711 -22.03 -15.60 -2.16
CA ALA A 711 -22.18 -14.21 -2.56
C ALA A 711 -23.19 -13.46 -1.65
N LEU A 712 -24.25 -14.11 -1.20
CA LEU A 712 -25.19 -13.54 -0.22
C LEU A 712 -24.56 -13.33 1.15
N ILE A 713 -23.76 -14.28 1.64
CA ILE A 713 -23.00 -14.12 2.90
C ILE A 713 -22.08 -12.92 2.79
N PHE A 714 -21.38 -12.77 1.67
CA PHE A 714 -20.49 -11.62 1.45
C PHE A 714 -21.23 -10.28 1.60
N ILE A 715 -22.46 -10.16 1.08
CA ILE A 715 -23.28 -8.93 1.22
C ILE A 715 -23.52 -8.56 2.69
N THR A 716 -23.62 -9.55 3.57
CA THR A 716 -23.85 -9.31 5.00
C THR A 716 -22.60 -8.84 5.74
N VAL A 717 -21.41 -9.01 5.16
CA VAL A 717 -20.15 -8.56 5.78
C VAL A 717 -20.04 -7.04 5.67
N GLN A 718 -20.29 -6.35 6.78
CA GLN A 718 -20.16 -4.89 6.87
C GLN A 718 -18.69 -4.47 6.83
N ILE A 719 -18.13 -4.28 5.65
CA ILE A 719 -16.82 -3.64 5.50
C ILE A 719 -16.99 -2.14 5.76
N GLN A 720 -16.15 -1.61 6.65
CA GLN A 720 -16.16 -0.21 7.01
C GLN A 720 -15.77 0.62 5.77
N SER A 721 -16.43 1.78 5.61
CA SER A 721 -16.19 2.69 4.49
C SER A 721 -14.67 2.94 4.35
N ALA A 722 -14.10 2.51 3.23
CA ALA A 722 -12.73 2.86 2.86
C ALA A 722 -12.75 4.33 2.42
N GLU A 723 -12.66 5.23 3.40
CA GLU A 723 -12.45 6.66 3.15
C GLU A 723 -10.95 6.87 2.93
N ALA A 724 -10.60 7.70 1.94
CA ALA A 724 -9.23 8.13 1.68
C ALA A 724 -8.76 9.07 2.80
N HIS A 725 -8.50 8.48 3.96
CA HIS A 725 -7.85 9.13 5.08
C HIS A 725 -6.34 8.96 4.98
N LEU A 726 -5.64 9.79 5.74
CA LEU A 726 -4.23 9.62 6.09
C LEU A 726 -3.94 8.15 6.45
N THR A 727 -2.79 7.65 5.98
CA THR A 727 -2.26 6.31 6.33
C THR A 727 -2.19 6.14 7.86
N ALA A 728 -2.18 4.90 8.35
CA ALA A 728 -2.14 4.65 9.80
C ALA A 728 -0.96 5.39 10.48
N ASP A 729 0.17 5.49 9.78
CA ASP A 729 1.38 6.19 10.25
C ASP A 729 1.26 7.73 10.16
N GLU A 730 0.37 8.26 9.35
CA GLU A 730 0.06 9.70 9.30
C GLU A 730 -1.03 10.10 10.32
N LYS A 731 -1.75 9.12 10.90
CA LYS A 731 -2.76 9.33 11.96
C LYS A 731 -2.19 9.20 13.37
N ALA A 732 -1.15 8.39 13.54
CA ALA A 732 -0.41 8.19 14.79
C ALA A 732 0.63 9.29 14.98
#